data_AF-A0A947LBE3-F1
#
_entry.id   AF-A0A947LBE3-F1
#
_cell.length_a   1.000
_cell.length_b   1.000
_cell.length_c   1.000
_cell.angle_alpha   90.00
_cell.angle_beta   90.00
_cell.angle_gamma   90.00
#
_symmetry.space_group_name_H-M   'P 1'
#
loop_
_entity.id
_entity.type
_entity.pdbx_description
1 polymer ?
#
loop_
_entity_poly.entity_id
_entity_poly.type
_entity_poly.pdbx_seq_one_letter_code
_entity_poly.pdbx_strand_id
1 'polypeptide(L)'
;MQDRLSRKFDSGELIKKLVTERVHYLYDGLLSSVAISTVLAAILLAMVWRVNQLSWLLGWLACTVGVALGRVVLALTWRRSSTKETESERWLMRFRVGVAASGLAWGLGCLIFFPSGNTVQQILLALVMSGLCVGAVTTLGVDRFSTIGFALLALTPLMLRLGLEGGATALALSTMIVLVLVTISGNAKRLRRSLEENFWSSIESVEREQALLKSEARMNTAQHLARMGSFEWNLSSNALSWSNEHFRLWGLEPNSLEPTLEVFRQGIHPDDLALVEQAGDQAIRGEAAYDCVYRVVWPDGSEHHVHSRGEIVLGADGKTRWMQGTGQDISERVKTERALIAAKVETEQASRAKSQFLASMSHELRTPLNAVLGYAQLMEIAPHQAGEMVESAREIRHAGERLLVMLNDVFDWARIEAGRLEMYLEPVDVAGALDQCLSQHSDAAQLRHVRLQVQGRCDSVKAMADHRRLVQVFDNLVSNAIKYTPTGGLVSVLCRTERGERVRIAVSDTGAGLSAEQQSRLFEPFNRLGAERGQVEGKGLGLVITRHLVRAMGGEIGVESRLGQGSTFWVEFPVSDQLAATDALTGVSPVMSVAVRGGGVHVLVVEDYLPNQNVLRQQLRTLGCQADIASHGAEALEKWQKNSYDMILTDLNMPVMGGLELTRTVREQEKGGGRHIPIVAITAAAIRSELQGCLDAGMDDVLTKPLALEDLRTTLRRWTGFEMTPPVTAEAAVIGQFGLKTETSDADILDLTNLYAILGQVNLVQARDLVNTFLLTARDGLAALRTGNGDSVAIAREMHKQKSPARIVGALRYAGLAETLETKAKEDSIVDVNSALAGLEQALSEVAEVFERLDTSALDQDAAPVEDRAEVALICGSALVIDDDPVVLMHMSSMLSKLGVREVLTAESGRKALQIIDQRVDELEVLVCDLNMPEMDGVELIRKFGYSGFRGGLILMSGAGMQLLSTASTLAGLHGLRVLGQVQKPVMPAQISALLLGLGEVPVHQQATIVQPEVSAEAIRDGMAKKEFSVYFQPKVDAVSLKPVGVEALARWRLQDGSIVPPSVFITSAERNGMIPELSRQLISIALKEGARLHRAGYPLKIAVNLSGVGLDDLSLPEFVLDTVKQVGMPVGDVILEVTETGVMSDVTAALDVLTRLRLKGFGLSIDDFGIGYSSFEQLGRIPFTELKLDRAFVSRGHQDAAARAILEGSMDMARKLGLSTVAEGVETQAQLQLVRSLGCECVQGYLIARPMLADDLIEWLTKASKA
;
A
#
# COMPACT_ATOMS: atom_id res chain seq x y z
N MET A 1 21.70 -50.54 2.05
CA MET A 1 20.41 -51.25 1.89
C MET A 1 19.77 -51.54 3.25
N GLN A 2 20.34 -52.42 4.09
CA GLN A 2 19.92 -52.58 5.50
C GLN A 2 19.73 -51.21 6.20
N ASP A 3 20.68 -50.29 6.03
CA ASP A 3 20.68 -48.95 6.63
C ASP A 3 19.57 -47.98 6.14
N ARG A 4 18.86 -48.31 5.05
CA ARG A 4 17.66 -47.58 4.59
C ARG A 4 16.38 -48.19 5.16
N LEU A 5 16.33 -49.52 5.31
CA LEU A 5 15.17 -50.24 5.83
C LEU A 5 15.09 -50.13 7.37
N SER A 6 16.24 -50.10 8.06
CA SER A 6 16.33 -49.86 9.51
C SER A 6 15.87 -48.47 9.96
N ARG A 7 15.81 -47.49 9.05
CA ARG A 7 15.27 -46.13 9.31
C ARG A 7 13.77 -46.01 9.01
N LYS A 8 13.19 -46.99 8.30
CA LYS A 8 11.83 -46.93 7.74
C LYS A 8 10.83 -47.78 8.53
N PHE A 9 11.31 -48.80 9.23
CA PHE A 9 10.58 -49.59 10.23
C PHE A 9 11.28 -49.45 11.57
N ASP A 10 10.53 -49.43 12.67
CA ASP A 10 11.14 -49.53 13.99
C ASP A 10 11.91 -50.85 14.10
N SER A 11 13.19 -50.75 14.44
CA SER A 11 14.13 -51.87 14.53
C SER A 11 13.59 -53.04 15.35
N GLY A 12 12.80 -52.78 16.40
CA GLY A 12 12.16 -53.80 17.22
C GLY A 12 11.05 -54.57 16.53
N GLU A 13 10.26 -53.96 15.64
CA GLU A 13 9.14 -54.64 14.95
C GLU A 13 9.65 -55.55 13.85
N LEU A 14 10.65 -55.10 13.09
CA LEU A 14 11.22 -55.89 12.00
C LEU A 14 11.99 -57.11 12.52
N ILE A 15 12.68 -56.97 13.67
CA ILE A 15 13.30 -58.10 14.38
C ILE A 15 12.23 -59.09 14.85
N LYS A 16 11.09 -58.63 15.39
CA LYS A 16 9.98 -59.51 15.80
C LYS A 16 9.45 -60.32 14.62
N LYS A 17 9.10 -59.68 13.49
CA LYS A 17 8.62 -60.37 12.29
C LYS A 17 9.62 -61.43 11.77
N LEU A 18 10.91 -61.09 11.73
CA LEU A 18 11.98 -62.02 11.37
C LEU A 18 12.09 -63.21 12.35
N VAL A 19 11.84 -63.01 13.65
CA VAL A 19 11.78 -64.09 14.64
C VAL A 19 10.53 -64.95 14.45
N THR A 20 9.37 -64.37 14.16
CA THR A 20 8.12 -65.11 13.89
C THR A 20 8.25 -66.05 12.68
N GLU A 21 8.76 -65.55 11.55
CA GLU A 21 9.06 -66.33 10.35
C GLU A 21 9.96 -67.53 10.63
N ARG A 22 11.06 -67.30 11.37
CA ARG A 22 11.99 -68.38 11.78
C ARG A 22 11.31 -69.45 12.62
N VAL A 23 10.41 -69.05 13.52
CA VAL A 23 9.65 -69.98 14.36
C VAL A 23 8.67 -70.78 13.49
N HIS A 24 7.98 -70.14 12.53
CA HIS A 24 7.08 -70.83 11.61
C HIS A 24 7.79 -71.96 10.85
N TYR A 25 8.90 -71.65 10.19
CA TYR A 25 9.71 -72.63 9.44
C TYR A 25 10.16 -73.81 10.31
N LEU A 26 10.65 -73.54 11.53
CA LEU A 26 11.09 -74.58 12.47
C LEU A 26 9.94 -75.50 12.88
N TYR A 27 8.74 -74.96 13.07
CA TYR A 27 7.56 -75.73 13.47
C TYR A 27 6.92 -76.52 12.33
N ASP A 28 7.02 -76.06 11.08
CA ASP A 28 6.58 -76.85 9.93
C ASP A 28 7.51 -78.04 9.66
N GLY A 29 8.82 -77.85 9.78
CA GLY A 29 9.81 -78.94 9.71
C GLY A 29 9.76 -79.92 10.89
N LEU A 30 9.04 -79.60 11.98
CA LEU A 30 9.07 -80.34 13.24
C LEU A 30 8.54 -81.77 13.11
N LEU A 31 7.41 -81.98 12.44
CA LEU A 31 6.82 -83.32 12.28
C LEU A 31 7.71 -84.22 11.41
N SER A 32 8.27 -83.68 10.33
CA SER A 32 9.24 -84.37 9.47
C SER A 32 10.52 -84.75 10.24
N SER A 33 11.04 -83.85 11.06
CA SER A 33 12.18 -84.09 11.96
C SER A 33 11.89 -85.23 12.95
N VAL A 34 10.70 -85.26 13.56
CA VAL A 34 10.28 -86.35 14.46
C VAL A 34 10.15 -87.67 13.70
N ALA A 35 9.50 -87.69 12.53
CA ALA A 35 9.34 -88.91 11.73
C ALA A 35 10.70 -89.53 11.33
N ILE A 36 11.63 -88.72 10.83
CA ILE A 36 12.99 -89.16 10.47
C ILE A 36 13.71 -89.73 11.71
N SER A 37 13.61 -89.06 12.86
CA SER A 37 14.18 -89.53 14.11
C SER A 37 13.57 -90.87 14.56
N THR A 38 12.26 -91.07 14.43
CA THR A 38 11.60 -92.34 14.82
C THR A 38 12.03 -93.49 13.91
N VAL A 39 12.15 -93.26 12.59
CA VAL A 39 12.65 -94.28 11.64
C VAL A 39 14.09 -94.66 11.97
N LEU A 40 14.97 -93.69 12.21
CA LEU A 40 16.36 -93.96 12.59
C LEU A 40 16.47 -94.67 13.94
N ALA A 41 15.60 -94.37 14.90
CA ALA A 41 15.56 -95.07 16.19
C ALA A 41 15.16 -96.55 16.04
N ALA A 42 14.19 -96.85 15.15
CA ALA A 42 13.80 -98.21 14.82
C ALA A 42 14.93 -98.99 14.12
N ILE A 43 15.67 -98.35 13.20
CA ILE A 43 16.85 -98.94 12.54
C ILE A 43 17.94 -99.26 13.57
N LEU A 44 18.26 -98.32 14.48
CA LEU A 44 19.26 -98.54 15.52
C LEU A 44 18.84 -99.67 16.47
N LEU A 45 17.57 -99.71 16.88
CA LEU A 45 17.02 -100.77 17.72
C LEU A 45 17.20 -102.15 17.06
N ALA A 46 16.84 -102.29 15.77
CA ALA A 46 16.97 -103.53 15.02
C ALA A 46 18.41 -104.03 14.90
N MET A 47 19.37 -103.10 14.74
CA MET A 47 20.81 -103.40 14.69
C MET A 47 21.36 -103.91 16.03
N VAL A 48 20.90 -103.33 17.14
CA VAL A 48 21.53 -103.44 18.47
C VAL A 48 20.88 -104.53 19.34
N TRP A 49 19.62 -104.89 19.07
CA TRP A 49 18.79 -105.78 19.91
C TRP A 49 19.42 -107.14 20.23
N ARG A 50 20.19 -107.73 19.32
CA ARG A 50 20.82 -109.05 19.54
C ARG A 50 22.04 -109.02 20.47
N VAL A 51 22.56 -107.84 20.79
CA VAL A 51 23.83 -107.66 21.52
C VAL A 51 23.63 -107.04 22.90
N ASN A 52 22.54 -106.29 23.11
CA ASN A 52 22.31 -105.51 24.33
C ASN A 52 21.14 -106.04 25.16
N GLN A 53 21.15 -105.75 26.45
CA GLN A 53 20.09 -106.14 27.37
C GLN A 53 18.75 -105.48 27.01
N LEU A 54 17.72 -106.31 26.89
CA LEU A 54 16.36 -105.94 26.49
C LEU A 54 15.75 -104.80 27.32
N SER A 55 15.96 -104.81 28.64
CA SER A 55 15.45 -103.79 29.57
C SER A 55 15.95 -102.38 29.25
N TRP A 56 17.24 -102.23 28.93
CA TRP A 56 17.85 -100.95 28.59
C TRP A 56 17.42 -100.43 27.22
N LEU A 57 17.24 -101.34 26.25
CA LEU A 57 16.69 -101.02 24.92
C LEU A 57 15.26 -100.49 25.01
N LEU A 58 14.40 -101.16 25.78
CA LEU A 58 13.02 -100.73 26.00
C LEU A 58 12.94 -99.41 26.79
N GLY A 59 13.80 -99.21 27.79
CA GLY A 59 13.87 -97.95 28.55
C GLY A 59 14.25 -96.75 27.69
N TRP A 60 15.25 -96.89 26.82
CA TRP A 60 15.63 -95.85 25.86
C TRP A 60 14.56 -95.60 24.80
N LEU A 61 13.92 -96.67 24.28
CA LEU A 61 12.83 -96.55 23.32
C LEU A 61 11.64 -95.80 23.93
N ALA A 62 11.27 -96.11 25.18
CA ALA A 62 10.23 -95.37 25.90
C ALA A 62 10.59 -93.89 26.11
N CYS A 63 11.85 -93.59 26.43
CA CYS A 63 12.34 -92.22 26.57
C CYS A 63 12.28 -91.43 25.24
N THR A 64 12.79 -92.01 24.15
CA THR A 64 12.78 -91.37 22.82
C THR A 64 11.36 -91.20 22.27
N VAL A 65 10.48 -92.17 22.45
CA VAL A 65 9.05 -92.06 22.10
C VAL A 65 8.35 -91.00 22.95
N GLY A 66 8.63 -90.90 24.24
CA GLY A 66 8.10 -89.86 25.12
C GLY A 66 8.49 -88.45 24.66
N VAL A 67 9.76 -88.23 24.30
CA VAL A 67 10.24 -86.95 23.75
C VAL A 67 9.60 -86.67 22.38
N ALA A 68 9.47 -87.68 21.52
CA ALA A 68 8.80 -87.55 20.22
C ALA A 68 7.33 -87.13 20.37
N LEU A 69 6.56 -87.80 21.25
CA LEU A 69 5.17 -87.46 21.55
C LEU A 69 5.04 -86.03 22.11
N GLY A 70 5.90 -85.63 23.04
CA GLY A 70 5.94 -84.27 23.55
C GLY A 70 6.18 -83.22 22.45
N ARG A 71 7.06 -83.51 21.48
CA ARG A 71 7.29 -82.66 20.31
C ARG A 71 6.13 -82.64 19.32
N VAL A 72 5.41 -83.75 19.12
CA VAL A 72 4.17 -83.78 18.33
C VAL A 72 3.06 -82.94 18.97
N VAL A 73 2.87 -83.05 20.29
CA VAL A 73 1.94 -82.19 21.04
C VAL A 73 2.34 -80.71 20.90
N LEU A 74 3.64 -80.41 20.95
CA LEU A 74 4.14 -79.06 20.73
C LEU A 74 3.86 -78.53 19.30
N ALA A 75 3.97 -79.38 18.28
CA ALA A 75 3.61 -79.04 16.90
C ALA A 75 2.10 -78.78 16.73
N LEU A 76 1.25 -79.61 17.32
CA LEU A 76 -0.21 -79.49 17.26
C LEU A 76 -0.71 -78.25 18.03
N THR A 77 -0.10 -77.94 19.18
CA THR A 77 -0.42 -76.73 19.96
C THR A 77 0.06 -75.46 19.28
N TRP A 78 1.23 -75.46 18.62
CA TRP A 78 1.64 -74.36 17.73
C TRP A 78 0.62 -74.13 16.63
N ARG A 79 0.23 -75.17 15.87
CA ARG A 79 -0.74 -75.03 14.77
C ARG A 79 -2.05 -74.40 15.21
N ARG A 80 -2.56 -74.77 16.40
CA ARG A 80 -3.81 -74.26 17.00
C ARG A 80 -3.68 -72.92 17.73
N SER A 81 -2.47 -72.40 17.98
CA SER A 81 -2.28 -71.13 18.68
C SER A 81 -2.66 -69.93 17.80
N SER A 82 -3.37 -68.96 18.40
CA SER A 82 -3.63 -67.64 17.84
C SER A 82 -2.58 -66.59 18.23
N THR A 83 -1.71 -66.87 19.21
CA THR A 83 -0.68 -65.94 19.74
C THR A 83 0.69 -66.08 19.06
N LYS A 84 0.70 -66.56 17.80
CA LYS A 84 1.94 -66.91 17.07
C LYS A 84 2.91 -65.73 16.93
N GLU A 85 2.41 -64.55 16.59
CA GLU A 85 3.23 -63.34 16.41
C GLU A 85 3.69 -62.77 17.76
N THR A 86 2.79 -62.64 18.73
CA THR A 86 3.04 -62.00 20.02
C THR A 86 3.90 -62.82 20.98
N GLU A 87 3.87 -64.15 20.89
CA GLU A 87 4.65 -65.06 21.76
C GLU A 87 5.80 -65.80 21.05
N SER A 88 6.23 -65.33 19.87
CA SER A 88 7.23 -66.00 19.02
C SER A 88 8.48 -66.48 19.79
N GLU A 89 9.02 -65.65 20.69
CA GLU A 89 10.22 -66.00 21.49
C GLU A 89 9.97 -67.15 22.49
N ARG A 90 8.77 -67.20 23.09
CA ARG A 90 8.37 -68.29 24.01
C ARG A 90 8.23 -69.61 23.25
N TRP A 91 7.66 -69.56 22.05
CA TRP A 91 7.59 -70.72 21.16
C TRP A 91 8.97 -71.19 20.69
N LEU A 92 9.88 -70.26 20.34
CA LEU A 92 11.28 -70.60 20.03
C LEU A 92 12.00 -71.28 21.22
N MET A 93 11.78 -70.79 22.45
CA MET A 93 12.34 -71.43 23.66
C MET A 93 11.79 -72.84 23.86
N ARG A 94 10.46 -73.04 23.76
CA ARG A 94 9.84 -74.38 23.87
C ARG A 94 10.37 -75.35 22.82
N PHE A 95 10.54 -74.89 21.57
CA PHE A 95 11.14 -75.67 20.49
C PHE A 95 12.57 -76.11 20.82
N ARG A 96 13.44 -75.17 21.25
CA ARG A 96 14.83 -75.45 21.66
C ARG A 96 14.91 -76.48 22.78
N VAL A 97 14.03 -76.41 23.78
CA VAL A 97 13.97 -77.40 24.87
C VAL A 97 13.64 -78.80 24.34
N GLY A 98 12.65 -78.93 23.46
CA GLY A 98 12.29 -80.21 22.83
C GLY A 98 13.43 -80.78 21.96
N VAL A 99 14.14 -79.92 21.23
CA VAL A 99 15.33 -80.30 20.45
C VAL A 99 16.47 -80.77 21.35
N ALA A 100 16.76 -80.05 22.44
CA ALA A 100 17.80 -80.43 23.40
C ALA A 100 17.49 -81.76 24.09
N ALA A 101 16.23 -81.99 24.50
CA ALA A 101 15.77 -83.27 25.04
C ALA A 101 15.93 -84.42 24.02
N SER A 102 15.71 -84.14 22.72
CA SER A 102 15.94 -85.13 21.65
C SER A 102 17.42 -85.46 21.53
N GLY A 103 18.30 -84.45 21.54
CA GLY A 103 19.75 -84.64 21.49
C GLY A 103 20.29 -85.44 22.68
N LEU A 104 19.81 -85.15 23.89
CA LEU A 104 20.14 -85.90 25.11
C LEU A 104 19.68 -87.35 25.04
N ALA A 105 18.46 -87.63 24.60
CA ALA A 105 17.96 -89.00 24.47
C ALA A 105 18.82 -89.83 23.50
N TRP A 106 19.19 -89.24 22.36
CA TRP A 106 20.10 -89.86 21.38
C TRP A 106 21.52 -90.06 21.91
N GLY A 107 22.10 -89.05 22.56
CA GLY A 107 23.42 -89.14 23.18
C GLY A 107 23.51 -90.17 24.31
N LEU A 108 22.45 -90.29 25.11
CA LEU A 108 22.32 -91.33 26.14
C LEU A 108 22.26 -92.74 25.51
N GLY A 109 21.53 -92.90 24.41
CA GLY A 109 21.52 -94.15 23.63
C GLY A 109 22.92 -94.57 23.18
N CYS A 110 23.76 -93.62 22.76
CA CYS A 110 25.15 -93.89 22.37
C CYS A 110 26.04 -94.36 23.54
N LEU A 111 25.72 -94.00 24.78
CA LEU A 111 26.43 -94.48 25.97
C LEU A 111 25.94 -95.88 26.39
N ILE A 112 24.63 -96.12 26.35
CA ILE A 112 24.00 -97.37 26.77
C ILE A 112 24.31 -98.51 25.78
N PHE A 113 24.25 -98.24 24.47
CA PHE A 113 24.34 -99.27 23.42
C PHE A 113 25.72 -99.38 22.76
N PHE A 114 26.75 -98.84 23.41
CA PHE A 114 28.08 -98.77 22.83
C PHE A 114 28.67 -100.19 22.61
N PRO A 115 28.92 -100.62 21.37
CA PRO A 115 29.34 -101.99 21.08
C PRO A 115 30.87 -102.11 21.25
N SER A 116 31.31 -102.22 22.51
CA SER A 116 32.73 -102.34 22.86
C SER A 116 33.37 -103.58 22.21
N GLY A 117 34.52 -103.39 21.57
CA GLY A 117 35.27 -104.44 20.87
C GLY A 117 34.74 -104.84 19.48
N ASN A 118 33.67 -104.21 18.96
CA ASN A 118 33.13 -104.49 17.62
C ASN A 118 33.21 -103.26 16.72
N THR A 119 34.36 -103.10 16.05
CA THR A 119 34.64 -101.95 15.18
C THR A 119 33.62 -101.77 14.04
N VAL A 120 33.03 -102.84 13.50
CA VAL A 120 32.01 -102.73 12.44
C VAL A 120 30.73 -102.07 12.97
N GLN A 121 30.30 -102.46 14.17
CA GLN A 121 29.13 -101.85 14.80
C GLN A 121 29.40 -100.42 15.31
N GLN A 122 30.64 -100.12 15.73
CA GLN A 122 31.06 -98.76 16.09
C GLN A 122 31.05 -97.80 14.89
N ILE A 123 31.58 -98.23 13.74
CA ILE A 123 31.54 -97.47 12.48
C ILE A 123 30.08 -97.20 12.08
N LEU A 124 29.23 -98.22 12.11
CA LEU A 124 27.83 -98.09 11.71
C LEU A 124 27.04 -97.18 12.68
N LEU A 125 27.29 -97.26 14.00
CA LEU A 125 26.73 -96.33 14.98
C LEU A 125 27.18 -94.89 14.72
N ALA A 126 28.48 -94.66 14.50
CA ALA A 126 29.01 -93.33 14.17
C ALA A 126 28.45 -92.77 12.85
N LEU A 127 28.23 -93.63 11.85
CA LEU A 127 27.60 -93.26 10.57
C LEU A 127 26.13 -92.85 10.76
N VAL A 128 25.33 -93.66 11.46
CA VAL A 128 23.91 -93.35 11.75
C VAL A 128 23.78 -92.05 12.53
N MET A 129 24.60 -91.86 13.57
CA MET A 129 24.59 -90.64 14.39
C MET A 129 25.06 -89.39 13.63
N SER A 130 26.07 -89.53 12.77
CA SER A 130 26.51 -88.43 11.90
C SER A 130 25.44 -88.08 10.88
N GLY A 131 24.80 -89.08 10.26
CA GLY A 131 23.69 -88.91 9.31
C GLY A 131 22.48 -88.22 9.95
N LEU A 132 22.10 -88.61 11.17
CA LEU A 132 21.07 -87.96 11.97
C LEU A 132 21.38 -86.47 12.18
N CYS A 133 22.62 -86.14 12.57
CA CYS A 133 23.01 -84.76 12.84
C CYS A 133 23.17 -83.92 11.56
N VAL A 134 23.54 -84.52 10.43
CA VAL A 134 23.52 -83.86 9.11
C VAL A 134 22.09 -83.60 8.65
N GLY A 135 21.18 -84.57 8.77
CA GLY A 135 19.74 -84.40 8.49
C GLY A 135 19.05 -83.38 9.43
N ALA A 136 19.59 -83.18 10.64
CA ALA A 136 19.14 -82.12 11.52
C ALA A 136 19.47 -80.71 10.99
N VAL A 137 20.50 -80.54 10.13
CA VAL A 137 20.84 -79.21 9.57
C VAL A 137 19.76 -78.70 8.63
N THR A 138 19.11 -79.56 7.83
CA THR A 138 18.07 -79.11 6.89
C THR A 138 16.76 -78.72 7.59
N THR A 139 16.50 -79.27 8.78
CA THR A 139 15.28 -79.02 9.56
C THR A 139 15.46 -78.00 10.69
N LEU A 140 16.65 -77.90 11.28
CA LEU A 140 16.95 -76.99 12.40
C LEU A 140 17.82 -75.79 12.02
N GLY A 141 18.47 -75.81 10.84
CA GLY A 141 19.57 -74.90 10.47
C GLY A 141 19.23 -73.40 10.44
N VAL A 142 17.94 -73.05 10.53
CA VAL A 142 17.45 -71.68 10.71
C VAL A 142 17.81 -71.12 12.09
N ASP A 143 17.86 -71.97 13.13
CA ASP A 143 18.34 -71.61 14.46
C ASP A 143 19.66 -72.33 14.79
N ARG A 144 20.74 -71.53 14.87
CA ARG A 144 22.08 -72.04 15.22
C ARG A 144 22.11 -72.76 16.56
N PHE A 145 21.31 -72.32 17.54
CA PHE A 145 21.34 -72.86 18.89
C PHE A 145 20.67 -74.24 18.96
N SER A 146 19.53 -74.41 18.28
CA SER A 146 18.89 -75.71 18.08
C SER A 146 19.81 -76.69 17.34
N THR A 147 20.42 -76.27 16.23
CA THR A 147 21.26 -77.15 15.39
C THR A 147 22.54 -77.59 16.11
N ILE A 148 23.31 -76.64 16.64
CA ILE A 148 24.59 -76.92 17.32
C ILE A 148 24.31 -77.63 18.66
N GLY A 149 23.29 -77.21 19.40
CA GLY A 149 22.90 -77.86 20.66
C GLY A 149 22.51 -79.33 20.46
N PHE A 150 21.68 -79.62 19.45
CA PHE A 150 21.33 -81.01 19.11
C PHE A 150 22.56 -81.85 18.75
N ALA A 151 23.40 -81.35 17.83
CA ALA A 151 24.56 -82.09 17.35
C ALA A 151 25.58 -82.35 18.48
N LEU A 152 25.83 -81.36 19.34
CA LEU A 152 26.70 -81.54 20.51
C LEU A 152 26.13 -82.57 21.49
N LEU A 153 24.85 -82.47 21.86
CA LEU A 153 24.24 -83.37 22.84
C LEU A 153 24.14 -84.82 22.31
N ALA A 154 23.95 -85.00 21.01
CA ALA A 154 23.88 -86.31 20.37
C ALA A 154 25.26 -86.95 20.12
N LEU A 155 26.25 -86.19 19.65
CA LEU A 155 27.55 -86.74 19.20
C LEU A 155 28.65 -86.72 20.26
N THR A 156 28.66 -85.76 21.19
CA THR A 156 29.73 -85.66 22.21
C THR A 156 29.84 -86.92 23.08
N PRO A 157 28.74 -87.54 23.55
CA PRO A 157 28.83 -88.77 24.34
C PRO A 157 29.46 -89.93 23.56
N LEU A 158 29.14 -90.07 22.26
CA LEU A 158 29.75 -91.07 21.39
C LEU A 158 31.24 -90.80 21.13
N MET A 159 31.59 -89.54 20.85
CA MET A 159 32.98 -89.11 20.64
C MET A 159 33.87 -89.38 21.85
N LEU A 160 33.37 -89.08 23.05
CA LEU A 160 34.07 -89.35 24.32
C LEU A 160 34.18 -90.86 24.56
N ARG A 161 33.12 -91.64 24.29
CA ARG A 161 33.13 -93.09 24.52
C ARG A 161 34.09 -93.82 23.58
N LEU A 162 34.13 -93.45 22.30
CA LEU A 162 35.14 -93.92 21.33
C LEU A 162 36.56 -93.53 21.75
N GLY A 163 36.76 -92.30 22.24
CA GLY A 163 38.07 -91.83 22.72
C GLY A 163 38.58 -92.60 23.95
N LEU A 164 37.68 -93.06 24.82
CA LEU A 164 38.01 -93.83 26.02
C LEU A 164 38.26 -95.32 25.76
N GLU A 165 37.72 -95.89 24.68
CA GLU A 165 37.97 -97.30 24.31
C GLU A 165 39.41 -97.51 23.80
N GLY A 166 39.96 -96.52 23.10
CA GLY A 166 41.31 -96.55 22.55
C GLY A 166 41.45 -97.36 21.26
N GLY A 167 42.61 -97.25 20.62
CA GLY A 167 42.90 -97.85 19.32
C GLY A 167 42.73 -96.88 18.14
N ALA A 168 43.43 -97.18 17.04
CA ALA A 168 43.55 -96.26 15.90
C ALA A 168 42.21 -95.97 15.19
N THR A 169 41.33 -96.97 15.08
CA THR A 169 40.01 -96.84 14.44
C THR A 169 39.05 -95.99 15.27
N ALA A 170 38.99 -96.21 16.59
CA ALA A 170 38.13 -95.43 17.49
C ALA A 170 38.57 -93.95 17.55
N LEU A 171 39.87 -93.68 17.61
CA LEU A 171 40.42 -92.32 17.58
C LEU A 171 40.14 -91.60 16.24
N ALA A 172 40.22 -92.32 15.12
CA ALA A 172 39.86 -91.79 13.80
C ALA A 172 38.36 -91.44 13.72
N LEU A 173 37.48 -92.28 14.28
CA LEU A 173 36.04 -92.00 14.34
C LEU A 173 35.73 -90.78 15.24
N SER A 174 36.36 -90.65 16.41
CA SER A 174 36.21 -89.44 17.24
C SER A 174 36.67 -88.18 16.51
N THR A 175 37.78 -88.25 15.77
CA THR A 175 38.29 -87.13 14.96
C THR A 175 37.33 -86.78 13.82
N MET A 176 36.75 -87.78 13.17
CA MET A 176 35.71 -87.60 12.14
C MET A 176 34.46 -86.92 12.72
N ILE A 177 34.04 -87.29 13.93
CA ILE A 177 32.90 -86.65 14.62
C ILE A 177 33.18 -85.15 14.90
N VAL A 178 34.40 -84.79 15.29
CA VAL A 178 34.80 -83.37 15.44
C VAL A 178 34.69 -82.63 14.10
N LEU A 179 35.15 -83.22 13.00
CA LEU A 179 35.02 -82.63 11.66
C LEU A 179 33.55 -82.46 11.23
N VAL A 180 32.68 -83.43 11.56
CA VAL A 180 31.23 -83.34 11.33
C VAL A 180 30.63 -82.18 12.13
N LEU A 181 30.97 -82.01 13.41
CA LEU A 181 30.50 -80.90 14.25
C LEU A 181 30.93 -79.51 13.71
N VAL A 182 32.18 -79.39 13.24
CA VAL A 182 32.67 -78.17 12.59
C VAL A 182 31.89 -77.88 11.29
N THR A 183 31.68 -78.92 10.47
CA THR A 183 30.94 -78.81 9.19
C THR A 183 29.48 -78.40 9.41
N ILE A 184 28.80 -79.01 10.38
CA ILE A 184 27.44 -78.65 10.81
C ILE A 184 27.37 -77.17 11.23
N SER A 185 28.33 -76.71 12.04
CA SER A 185 28.39 -75.32 12.52
C SER A 185 28.58 -74.32 11.38
N GLY A 186 29.44 -74.64 10.39
CA GLY A 186 29.65 -73.85 9.19
C GLY A 186 28.41 -73.80 8.27
N ASN A 187 27.72 -74.93 8.10
CA ASN A 187 26.54 -75.02 7.25
C ASN A 187 25.31 -74.32 7.86
N ALA A 188 25.09 -74.42 9.18
CA ALA A 188 24.06 -73.65 9.87
C ALA A 188 24.27 -72.13 9.72
N LYS A 189 25.53 -71.65 9.76
CA LYS A 189 25.86 -70.24 9.52
C LYS A 189 25.57 -69.80 8.08
N ARG A 190 25.79 -70.69 7.09
CA ARG A 190 25.49 -70.41 5.67
C ARG A 190 23.98 -70.38 5.39
N LEU A 191 23.23 -71.37 5.86
CA LEU A 191 21.77 -71.44 5.63
C LEU A 191 21.04 -70.22 6.23
N ARG A 192 21.44 -69.78 7.43
CA ARG A 192 20.88 -68.59 8.07
C ARG A 192 21.08 -67.31 7.25
N ARG A 193 22.25 -67.12 6.63
CA ARG A 193 22.53 -65.96 5.77
C ARG A 193 21.65 -65.94 4.53
N SER A 194 21.53 -67.08 3.84
CA SER A 194 20.69 -67.20 2.66
C SER A 194 19.21 -66.92 2.96
N LEU A 195 18.70 -67.34 4.13
CA LEU A 195 17.33 -67.01 4.56
C LEU A 195 17.16 -65.52 4.91
N GLU A 196 18.17 -64.89 5.52
CA GLU A 196 18.18 -63.43 5.74
C GLU A 196 18.14 -62.69 4.39
N GLU A 197 18.98 -63.07 3.42
CA GLU A 197 19.05 -62.48 2.07
C GLU A 197 17.75 -62.64 1.27
N ASN A 198 17.16 -63.84 1.25
CA ASN A 198 15.89 -64.10 0.56
C ASN A 198 14.73 -63.29 1.15
N PHE A 199 14.66 -63.16 2.47
CA PHE A 199 13.62 -62.37 3.14
C PHE A 199 13.70 -60.87 2.76
N TRP A 200 14.91 -60.31 2.69
CA TRP A 200 15.11 -58.93 2.22
C TRP A 200 14.70 -58.74 0.76
N SER A 201 15.02 -59.69 -0.12
CA SER A 201 14.62 -59.64 -1.54
C SER A 201 13.10 -59.67 -1.73
N SER A 202 12.37 -60.44 -0.91
CA SER A 202 10.92 -60.51 -0.97
C SER A 202 10.24 -59.21 -0.54
N ILE A 203 10.74 -58.56 0.53
CA ILE A 203 10.26 -57.24 0.96
C ILE A 203 10.48 -56.21 -0.15
N GLU A 204 11.65 -56.20 -0.79
CA GLU A 204 11.96 -55.24 -1.85
C GLU A 204 11.05 -55.39 -3.08
N SER A 205 10.71 -56.61 -3.48
CA SER A 205 9.79 -56.86 -4.59
C SER A 205 8.39 -56.29 -4.31
N VAL A 206 7.85 -56.55 -3.11
CA VAL A 206 6.52 -56.06 -2.71
C VAL A 206 6.52 -54.54 -2.53
N GLU A 207 7.61 -53.94 -2.01
CA GLU A 207 7.73 -52.47 -1.94
C GLU A 207 7.76 -51.82 -3.33
N ARG A 208 8.42 -52.43 -4.33
CA ARG A 208 8.46 -51.91 -5.70
C ARG A 208 7.08 -51.97 -6.38
N GLU A 209 6.37 -53.08 -6.24
CA GLU A 209 5.02 -53.27 -6.77
C GLU A 209 4.03 -52.29 -6.12
N GLN A 210 4.05 -52.15 -4.79
CA GLN A 210 3.24 -51.17 -4.08
C GLN A 210 3.62 -49.72 -4.42
N ALA A 211 4.90 -49.42 -4.66
CA ALA A 211 5.34 -48.10 -5.09
C ALA A 211 4.84 -47.77 -6.50
N LEU A 212 4.83 -48.73 -7.42
CA LEU A 212 4.27 -48.57 -8.77
C LEU A 212 2.76 -48.32 -8.72
N LEU A 213 2.00 -49.21 -8.07
CA LEU A 213 0.54 -49.05 -7.90
C LEU A 213 0.18 -47.72 -7.22
N LYS A 214 0.97 -47.29 -6.23
CA LYS A 214 0.77 -45.99 -5.56
C LYS A 214 1.16 -44.81 -6.45
N SER A 215 2.09 -44.98 -7.38
CA SER A 215 2.46 -43.96 -8.37
C SER A 215 1.40 -43.82 -9.46
N GLU A 216 0.89 -44.93 -9.98
CA GLU A 216 -0.22 -44.97 -10.95
C GLU A 216 -1.51 -44.39 -10.35
N ALA A 217 -1.87 -44.81 -9.13
CA ALA A 217 -3.00 -44.25 -8.42
C ALA A 217 -2.84 -42.73 -8.17
N ARG A 218 -1.63 -42.26 -7.81
CA ARG A 218 -1.34 -40.83 -7.68
C ARG A 218 -1.45 -40.08 -9.00
N MET A 219 -0.97 -40.66 -10.11
CA MET A 219 -1.06 -40.06 -11.43
C MET A 219 -2.53 -39.92 -11.86
N ASN A 220 -3.33 -40.97 -11.70
CA ASN A 220 -4.77 -40.94 -11.99
C ASN A 220 -5.50 -39.92 -11.11
N THR A 221 -5.22 -39.87 -9.80
CA THR A 221 -5.79 -38.85 -8.91
C THR A 221 -5.34 -37.43 -9.27
N ALA A 222 -4.09 -37.23 -9.70
CA ALA A 222 -3.59 -35.93 -10.13
C ALA A 222 -4.25 -35.46 -11.43
N GLN A 223 -4.40 -36.36 -12.42
CA GLN A 223 -5.17 -36.09 -13.65
C GLN A 223 -6.63 -35.72 -13.31
N HIS A 224 -7.27 -36.46 -12.41
CA HIS A 224 -8.65 -36.19 -11.99
C HIS A 224 -8.80 -34.83 -11.27
N LEU A 225 -7.93 -34.54 -10.30
CA LEU A 225 -7.95 -33.26 -9.58
C LEU A 225 -7.63 -32.06 -10.49
N ALA A 226 -6.78 -32.24 -11.50
CA ALA A 226 -6.45 -31.21 -12.48
C ALA A 226 -7.50 -31.06 -13.60
N ARG A 227 -8.53 -31.93 -13.64
CA ARG A 227 -9.46 -32.14 -14.76
C ARG A 227 -8.74 -32.24 -16.10
N MET A 228 -7.66 -33.03 -16.13
CA MET A 228 -6.72 -33.12 -17.24
C MET A 228 -6.53 -34.58 -17.67
N GLY A 229 -6.92 -34.90 -18.91
CA GLY A 229 -6.79 -36.23 -19.50
C GLY A 229 -5.65 -36.30 -20.51
N SER A 230 -4.97 -37.43 -20.59
CA SER A 230 -3.86 -37.66 -21.54
C SER A 230 -4.31 -38.48 -22.75
N PHE A 231 -3.67 -38.23 -23.89
CA PHE A 231 -3.88 -38.99 -25.13
C PHE A 231 -2.54 -39.32 -25.80
N GLU A 232 -2.48 -40.47 -26.47
CA GLU A 232 -1.37 -40.87 -27.33
C GLU A 232 -1.92 -41.35 -28.68
N TRP A 233 -1.34 -40.89 -29.78
CA TRP A 233 -1.75 -41.22 -31.14
C TRP A 233 -0.54 -41.66 -31.96
N ASN A 234 -0.53 -42.93 -32.38
CA ASN A 234 0.49 -43.47 -33.26
C ASN A 234 0.21 -43.01 -34.70
N LEU A 235 1.06 -42.13 -35.23
CA LEU A 235 0.88 -41.57 -36.58
C LEU A 235 1.13 -42.58 -37.72
N SER A 236 1.67 -43.77 -37.41
CA SER A 236 2.01 -44.81 -38.40
C SER A 236 0.96 -45.92 -38.49
N SER A 237 0.40 -46.36 -37.36
CA SER A 237 -0.69 -47.35 -37.31
C SER A 237 -2.08 -46.72 -37.19
N ASN A 238 -2.16 -45.40 -36.97
CA ASN A 238 -3.36 -44.64 -36.66
C ASN A 238 -4.08 -45.08 -35.37
N ALA A 239 -3.40 -45.79 -34.47
CA ALA A 239 -3.95 -46.18 -33.17
C ALA A 239 -3.95 -44.99 -32.20
N LEU A 240 -5.10 -44.73 -31.57
CA LEU A 240 -5.30 -43.70 -30.56
C LEU A 240 -5.55 -44.37 -29.21
N SER A 241 -5.07 -43.80 -28.11
CA SER A 241 -5.35 -44.23 -26.74
C SER A 241 -5.58 -43.02 -25.83
N TRP A 242 -6.49 -43.18 -24.87
CA TRP A 242 -6.98 -42.13 -23.98
C TRP A 242 -6.90 -42.56 -22.52
N SER A 243 -6.52 -41.64 -21.63
CA SER A 243 -6.64 -41.88 -20.19
C SER A 243 -8.09 -41.79 -19.71
N ASN A 244 -8.38 -42.32 -18.52
CA ASN A 244 -9.73 -42.29 -17.93
C ASN A 244 -10.31 -40.88 -17.80
N GLU A 245 -9.49 -39.85 -17.58
CA GLU A 245 -9.97 -38.46 -17.56
C GLU A 245 -10.21 -37.91 -18.98
N HIS A 246 -9.46 -38.39 -19.98
CA HIS A 246 -9.65 -37.94 -21.37
C HIS A 246 -11.00 -38.44 -21.94
N PHE A 247 -11.46 -39.64 -21.57
CA PHE A 247 -12.85 -40.05 -21.83
C PHE A 247 -13.88 -39.08 -21.22
N ARG A 248 -13.66 -38.64 -19.96
CA ARG A 248 -14.58 -37.73 -19.26
C ARG A 248 -14.61 -36.32 -19.85
N LEU A 249 -13.52 -35.85 -20.44
CA LEU A 249 -13.51 -34.58 -21.20
C LEU A 249 -14.48 -34.60 -22.40
N TRP A 250 -14.77 -35.79 -22.95
CA TRP A 250 -15.77 -36.01 -24.01
C TRP A 250 -17.15 -36.41 -23.45
N GLY A 251 -17.37 -36.36 -22.13
CA GLY A 251 -18.62 -36.78 -21.50
C GLY A 251 -18.85 -38.29 -21.54
N LEU A 252 -17.80 -39.09 -21.74
CA LEU A 252 -17.85 -40.54 -21.87
C LEU A 252 -17.33 -41.24 -20.60
N GLU A 253 -17.89 -42.40 -20.28
CA GLU A 253 -17.35 -43.28 -19.24
C GLU A 253 -16.02 -43.90 -19.70
N PRO A 254 -15.02 -44.10 -18.81
CA PRO A 254 -13.74 -44.69 -19.17
C PRO A 254 -13.88 -46.08 -19.82
N ASN A 255 -13.22 -46.29 -20.96
CA ASN A 255 -13.28 -47.51 -21.77
C ASN A 255 -14.69 -47.90 -22.28
N SER A 256 -15.62 -46.95 -22.36
CA SER A 256 -16.96 -47.19 -22.95
C SER A 256 -16.94 -47.47 -24.45
N LEU A 257 -15.88 -47.05 -25.15
CA LEU A 257 -15.63 -47.29 -26.56
C LEU A 257 -14.12 -47.34 -26.84
N GLU A 258 -13.72 -47.86 -28.01
CA GLU A 258 -12.35 -47.72 -28.49
C GLU A 258 -12.13 -46.31 -29.07
N PRO A 259 -11.16 -45.54 -28.58
CA PRO A 259 -10.92 -44.19 -29.07
C PRO A 259 -10.33 -44.22 -30.48
N THR A 260 -10.92 -43.43 -31.38
CA THR A 260 -10.48 -43.28 -32.77
C THR A 260 -10.50 -41.81 -33.17
N LEU A 261 -9.78 -41.45 -34.24
CA LEU A 261 -9.87 -40.08 -34.81
C LEU A 261 -11.28 -39.69 -35.21
N GLU A 262 -12.13 -40.64 -35.60
CA GLU A 262 -13.52 -40.35 -35.97
C GLU A 262 -14.35 -39.97 -34.73
N VAL A 263 -14.23 -40.71 -33.63
CA VAL A 263 -14.87 -40.36 -32.34
C VAL A 263 -14.34 -39.03 -31.80
N PHE A 264 -13.02 -38.79 -31.91
CA PHE A 264 -12.41 -37.51 -31.55
C PHE A 264 -13.05 -36.34 -32.31
N ARG A 265 -13.13 -36.44 -33.65
CA ARG A 265 -13.73 -35.43 -34.53
C ARG A 265 -15.22 -35.20 -34.24
N GLN A 266 -16.00 -36.28 -34.04
CA GLN A 266 -17.44 -36.18 -33.79
C GLN A 266 -17.78 -35.48 -32.46
N GLY A 267 -16.89 -35.53 -31.46
CA GLY A 267 -17.06 -34.83 -30.20
C GLY A 267 -16.72 -33.33 -30.25
N ILE A 268 -16.06 -32.83 -31.30
CA ILE A 268 -15.67 -31.42 -31.42
C ILE A 268 -16.84 -30.60 -31.99
N HIS A 269 -17.03 -29.38 -31.48
CA HIS A 269 -18.05 -28.47 -32.00
C HIS A 269 -17.80 -28.15 -33.49
N PRO A 270 -18.82 -28.18 -34.37
CA PRO A 270 -18.64 -28.04 -35.82
C PRO A 270 -17.82 -26.82 -36.27
N ASP A 271 -18.03 -25.65 -35.67
CA ASP A 271 -17.28 -24.42 -35.99
C ASP A 271 -15.78 -24.52 -35.68
N ASP A 272 -15.40 -25.33 -34.68
CA ASP A 272 -14.04 -25.37 -34.13
C ASP A 272 -13.20 -26.47 -34.81
N LEU A 273 -13.84 -27.44 -35.48
CA LEU A 273 -13.23 -28.63 -36.06
C LEU A 273 -12.07 -28.30 -37.03
N ALA A 274 -12.29 -27.36 -37.96
CA ALA A 274 -11.29 -27.00 -38.96
C ALA A 274 -10.01 -26.41 -38.34
N LEU A 275 -10.15 -25.71 -37.21
CA LEU A 275 -9.04 -25.10 -36.48
C LEU A 275 -8.23 -26.17 -35.72
N VAL A 276 -8.90 -27.18 -35.15
CA VAL A 276 -8.23 -28.33 -34.50
C VAL A 276 -7.44 -29.16 -35.52
N GLU A 277 -8.02 -29.45 -36.68
CA GLU A 277 -7.34 -30.21 -37.74
C GLU A 277 -6.10 -29.48 -38.26
N GLN A 278 -6.20 -28.16 -38.51
CA GLN A 278 -5.07 -27.34 -38.92
C GLN A 278 -3.92 -27.38 -37.90
N ALA A 279 -4.23 -27.25 -36.60
CA ALA A 279 -3.23 -27.33 -35.53
C ALA A 279 -2.55 -28.70 -35.48
N GLY A 280 -3.30 -29.79 -35.67
CA GLY A 280 -2.77 -31.16 -35.77
C GLY A 280 -1.81 -31.32 -36.95
N ASP A 281 -2.20 -30.88 -38.14
CA ASP A 281 -1.38 -30.98 -39.36
C ASP A 281 -0.08 -30.16 -39.28
N GLN A 282 -0.09 -29.00 -38.62
CA GLN A 282 1.11 -28.20 -38.38
C GLN A 282 2.06 -28.91 -37.41
N ALA A 283 1.54 -29.54 -36.35
CA ALA A 283 2.33 -30.30 -35.39
C ALA A 283 2.97 -31.56 -36.00
N ILE A 284 2.24 -32.29 -36.85
CA ILE A 284 2.77 -33.47 -37.56
C ILE A 284 3.91 -33.08 -38.51
N ARG A 285 3.80 -31.93 -39.19
CA ARG A 285 4.84 -31.36 -40.06
C ARG A 285 6.03 -30.76 -39.30
N GLY A 286 5.88 -30.50 -37.99
CA GLY A 286 6.90 -29.84 -37.18
C GLY A 286 6.98 -28.32 -37.40
N GLU A 287 5.90 -27.72 -37.90
CA GLU A 287 5.77 -26.27 -38.13
C GLU A 287 5.45 -25.52 -36.83
N ALA A 288 4.77 -26.17 -35.88
CA ALA A 288 4.42 -25.67 -34.55
C ALA A 288 4.29 -26.84 -33.55
N ALA A 289 4.17 -26.55 -32.25
CA ALA A 289 3.65 -27.52 -31.28
C ALA A 289 2.11 -27.62 -31.41
N TYR A 290 1.51 -28.75 -31.02
CA TYR A 290 0.06 -28.83 -30.96
C TYR A 290 -0.41 -28.09 -29.71
N ASP A 291 -1.10 -26.95 -29.89
CA ASP A 291 -1.71 -26.16 -28.81
C ASP A 291 -3.01 -25.55 -29.36
N CYS A 292 -4.14 -25.94 -28.78
CA CYS A 292 -5.45 -25.62 -29.32
C CYS A 292 -6.52 -25.55 -28.22
N VAL A 293 -7.33 -24.49 -28.22
CA VAL A 293 -8.56 -24.39 -27.41
C VAL A 293 -9.76 -24.58 -28.32
N TYR A 294 -10.64 -25.52 -28.00
CA TYR A 294 -11.84 -25.82 -28.77
C TYR A 294 -12.97 -26.31 -27.87
N ARG A 295 -14.20 -26.24 -28.37
CA ARG A 295 -15.38 -26.76 -27.70
C ARG A 295 -15.59 -28.23 -28.02
N VAL A 296 -15.92 -28.99 -26.99
CA VAL A 296 -16.35 -30.39 -27.05
C VAL A 296 -17.83 -30.44 -26.69
N VAL A 297 -18.62 -31.12 -27.49
CA VAL A 297 -20.06 -31.32 -27.29
C VAL A 297 -20.24 -32.68 -26.63
N TRP A 298 -20.73 -32.69 -25.40
CA TRP A 298 -21.02 -33.93 -24.66
C TRP A 298 -22.27 -34.64 -25.22
N PRO A 299 -22.46 -35.95 -24.93
CA PRO A 299 -23.62 -36.70 -25.40
C PRO A 299 -24.99 -36.16 -24.94
N ASP A 300 -25.02 -35.32 -23.91
CA ASP A 300 -26.22 -34.61 -23.43
C ASP A 300 -26.51 -33.29 -24.17
N GLY A 301 -25.63 -32.91 -25.13
CA GLY A 301 -25.70 -31.66 -25.88
C GLY A 301 -25.06 -30.45 -25.19
N SER A 302 -24.40 -30.62 -24.04
CA SER A 302 -23.73 -29.52 -23.35
C SER A 302 -22.35 -29.21 -23.97
N GLU A 303 -22.03 -27.92 -24.10
CA GLU A 303 -20.75 -27.42 -24.62
C GLU A 303 -19.73 -27.19 -23.49
N HIS A 304 -18.56 -27.83 -23.60
CA HIS A 304 -17.43 -27.68 -22.67
C HIS A 304 -16.19 -27.23 -23.43
N HIS A 305 -15.37 -26.36 -22.84
CA HIS A 305 -14.17 -25.83 -23.47
C HIS A 305 -12.96 -26.66 -23.04
N VAL A 306 -12.25 -27.25 -23.98
CA VAL A 306 -11.05 -28.06 -23.72
C VAL A 306 -9.82 -27.34 -24.29
N HIS A 307 -8.79 -27.19 -23.46
CA HIS A 307 -7.45 -26.79 -23.89
C HIS A 307 -6.61 -28.05 -24.10
N SER A 308 -6.25 -28.34 -25.35
CA SER A 308 -5.49 -29.52 -25.74
C SER A 308 -4.08 -29.12 -26.21
N ARG A 309 -3.06 -29.79 -25.66
CA ARG A 309 -1.65 -29.54 -25.95
C ARG A 309 -0.90 -30.85 -26.17
N GLY A 310 0.06 -30.87 -27.09
CA GLY A 310 0.80 -32.08 -27.42
C GLY A 310 2.07 -31.86 -28.25
N GLU A 311 2.89 -32.88 -28.28
CA GLU A 311 4.20 -32.92 -28.96
C GLU A 311 4.35 -34.21 -29.78
N ILE A 312 5.28 -34.20 -30.75
CA ILE A 312 5.61 -35.39 -31.53
C ILE A 312 6.88 -36.06 -30.99
N VAL A 313 6.74 -37.32 -30.57
CA VAL A 313 7.84 -38.13 -30.00
C VAL A 313 8.18 -39.29 -30.94
N LEU A 314 9.46 -39.64 -31.00
CA LEU A 314 9.97 -40.79 -31.73
C LEU A 314 9.99 -42.03 -30.82
N GLY A 315 9.48 -43.15 -31.34
CA GLY A 315 9.54 -44.46 -30.68
C GLY A 315 10.98 -44.99 -30.57
N ALA A 316 11.16 -46.00 -29.73
CA ALA A 316 12.47 -46.62 -29.47
C ALA A 316 13.13 -47.29 -30.70
N ASP A 317 12.38 -47.46 -31.80
CA ASP A 317 12.87 -47.92 -33.10
C ASP A 317 13.47 -46.80 -33.98
N GLY A 318 13.37 -45.54 -33.53
CA GLY A 318 13.79 -44.35 -34.28
C GLY A 318 12.96 -44.04 -35.53
N LYS A 319 11.81 -44.70 -35.71
CA LYS A 319 10.99 -44.61 -36.94
C LYS A 319 9.52 -44.35 -36.69
N THR A 320 8.94 -44.99 -35.68
CA THR A 320 7.55 -44.77 -35.30
C THR A 320 7.41 -43.36 -34.70
N ARG A 321 6.45 -42.57 -35.17
CA ARG A 321 6.11 -41.25 -34.60
C ARG A 321 4.80 -41.32 -33.83
N TRP A 322 4.79 -40.73 -32.64
CA TRP A 322 3.62 -40.61 -31.76
C TRP A 322 3.32 -39.13 -31.54
N MET A 323 2.05 -38.72 -31.58
CA MET A 323 1.61 -37.48 -30.96
C MET A 323 1.15 -37.82 -29.54
N GLN A 324 1.80 -37.29 -28.52
CA GLN A 324 1.39 -37.43 -27.12
C GLN A 324 0.97 -36.07 -26.57
N GLY A 325 -0.06 -36.03 -25.71
CA GLY A 325 -0.57 -34.77 -25.21
C GLY A 325 -1.56 -34.87 -24.06
N THR A 326 -2.02 -33.71 -23.60
CA THR A 326 -3.04 -33.56 -22.57
C THR A 326 -4.15 -32.62 -23.03
N GLY A 327 -5.39 -32.96 -22.71
CA GLY A 327 -6.55 -32.06 -22.74
C GLY A 327 -6.90 -31.64 -21.31
N GLN A 328 -7.36 -30.41 -21.11
CA GLN A 328 -7.85 -29.90 -19.83
C GLN A 328 -9.19 -29.19 -20.00
N ASP A 329 -10.18 -29.49 -19.16
CA ASP A 329 -11.42 -28.72 -19.09
C ASP A 329 -11.15 -27.32 -18.51
N ILE A 330 -11.39 -26.29 -19.32
CA ILE A 330 -11.27 -24.87 -18.94
C ILE A 330 -12.63 -24.18 -18.88
N SER A 331 -13.74 -24.91 -18.90
CA SER A 331 -15.10 -24.35 -18.97
C SER A 331 -15.43 -23.42 -17.81
N GLU A 332 -15.01 -23.75 -16.58
CA GLU A 332 -15.18 -22.84 -15.43
C GLU A 332 -14.30 -21.60 -15.56
N ARG A 333 -13.05 -21.73 -16.02
CA ARG A 333 -12.16 -20.58 -16.25
C ARG A 333 -12.77 -19.60 -17.26
N VAL A 334 -13.29 -20.10 -18.38
CA VAL A 334 -13.98 -19.27 -19.40
C VAL A 334 -15.26 -18.63 -18.83
N LYS A 335 -16.00 -19.31 -17.96
CA LYS A 335 -17.17 -18.73 -17.25
C LYS A 335 -16.75 -17.62 -16.28
N THR A 336 -15.72 -17.83 -15.46
CA THR A 336 -15.19 -16.83 -14.52
C THR A 336 -14.63 -15.62 -15.26
N GLU A 337 -13.92 -15.82 -16.36
CA GLU A 337 -13.38 -14.75 -17.20
C GLU A 337 -14.52 -13.91 -17.84
N ARG A 338 -15.57 -14.56 -18.35
CA ARG A 338 -16.79 -13.87 -18.83
C ARG A 338 -17.51 -13.10 -17.71
N ALA A 339 -17.58 -13.66 -16.50
CA ALA A 339 -18.16 -12.97 -15.34
C ALA A 339 -17.32 -11.75 -14.89
N LEU A 340 -15.98 -11.86 -14.94
CA LEU A 340 -15.06 -10.76 -14.67
C LEU A 340 -15.18 -9.65 -15.74
N ILE A 341 -15.34 -10.02 -17.02
CA ILE A 341 -15.62 -9.07 -18.10
C ILE A 341 -16.97 -8.37 -17.87
N ALA A 342 -18.01 -9.09 -17.42
CA ALA A 342 -19.29 -8.48 -17.09
C ALA A 342 -19.18 -7.47 -15.93
N ALA A 343 -18.49 -7.82 -14.84
CA ALA A 343 -18.23 -6.91 -13.72
C ALA A 343 -17.35 -5.71 -14.12
N LYS A 344 -16.40 -5.91 -15.05
CA LYS A 344 -15.62 -4.81 -15.65
C LYS A 344 -16.52 -3.89 -16.47
N VAL A 345 -17.44 -4.42 -17.28
CA VAL A 345 -18.42 -3.64 -18.03
C VAL A 345 -19.35 -2.85 -17.11
N GLU A 346 -19.78 -3.41 -15.98
CA GLU A 346 -20.53 -2.70 -14.94
C GLU A 346 -19.72 -1.54 -14.31
N THR A 347 -18.44 -1.79 -14.00
CA THR A 347 -17.51 -0.76 -13.51
C THR A 347 -17.27 0.35 -14.55
N GLU A 348 -17.14 -0.02 -15.84
CA GLU A 348 -17.04 0.93 -16.95
C GLU A 348 -18.35 1.70 -17.17
N GLN A 349 -19.52 1.10 -16.94
CA GLN A 349 -20.81 1.80 -16.94
C GLN A 349 -20.90 2.81 -15.80
N ALA A 350 -20.45 2.48 -14.59
CA ALA A 350 -20.35 3.44 -13.49
C ALA A 350 -19.37 4.59 -13.81
N SER A 351 -18.22 4.29 -14.42
CA SER A 351 -17.27 5.30 -14.89
C SER A 351 -17.84 6.19 -16.01
N ARG A 352 -18.62 5.62 -16.93
CA ARG A 352 -19.35 6.36 -17.97
C ARG A 352 -20.45 7.23 -17.37
N ALA A 353 -21.19 6.76 -16.35
CA ALA A 353 -22.16 7.57 -15.63
C ALA A 353 -21.48 8.77 -14.93
N LYS A 354 -20.31 8.55 -14.30
CA LYS A 354 -19.48 9.63 -13.74
C LYS A 354 -19.00 10.63 -14.80
N SER A 355 -18.63 10.14 -15.98
CA SER A 355 -18.21 10.98 -17.12
C SER A 355 -19.38 11.77 -17.72
N GLN A 356 -20.56 11.16 -17.80
CA GLN A 356 -21.80 11.77 -18.27
C GLN A 356 -22.35 12.79 -17.26
N PHE A 357 -22.16 12.56 -15.96
CA PHE A 357 -22.39 13.54 -14.90
C PHE A 357 -21.47 14.76 -15.07
N LEU A 358 -20.16 14.57 -15.28
CA LEU A 358 -19.23 15.69 -15.53
C LEU A 358 -19.59 16.46 -16.82
N ALA A 359 -20.01 15.77 -17.88
CA ALA A 359 -20.49 16.40 -19.11
C ALA A 359 -21.79 17.20 -18.90
N SER A 360 -22.73 16.68 -18.09
CA SER A 360 -23.97 17.37 -17.73
C SER A 360 -23.70 18.60 -16.86
N MET A 361 -22.85 18.50 -15.84
CA MET A 361 -22.40 19.63 -15.04
C MET A 361 -21.67 20.68 -15.88
N SER A 362 -20.83 20.27 -16.83
CA SER A 362 -20.22 21.20 -17.78
C SER A 362 -21.29 21.93 -18.62
N HIS A 363 -22.34 21.25 -19.08
CA HIS A 363 -23.44 21.87 -19.82
C HIS A 363 -24.26 22.86 -18.97
N GLU A 364 -24.60 22.48 -17.75
CA GLU A 364 -25.41 23.27 -16.82
C GLU A 364 -24.63 24.46 -16.21
N LEU A 365 -23.30 24.38 -16.08
CA LEU A 365 -22.45 25.52 -15.71
C LEU A 365 -22.18 26.45 -16.91
N ARG A 366 -21.99 25.88 -18.11
CA ARG A 366 -21.74 26.64 -19.35
C ARG A 366 -22.96 27.45 -19.78
N THR A 367 -24.18 27.02 -19.48
CA THR A 367 -25.40 27.74 -19.88
C THR A 367 -25.54 29.12 -19.20
N PRO A 368 -25.48 29.27 -17.86
CA PRO A 368 -25.44 30.57 -17.19
C PRO A 368 -24.13 31.32 -17.49
N LEU A 369 -22.99 30.64 -17.64
CA LEU A 369 -21.73 31.31 -18.02
C LEU A 369 -21.82 31.96 -19.41
N ASN A 370 -22.43 31.29 -20.39
CA ASN A 370 -22.69 31.84 -21.72
C ASN A 370 -23.72 32.97 -21.68
N ALA A 371 -24.68 32.95 -20.75
CA ALA A 371 -25.58 34.08 -20.53
C ALA A 371 -24.83 35.29 -19.95
N VAL A 372 -23.99 35.09 -18.93
CA VAL A 372 -23.11 36.14 -18.37
C VAL A 372 -22.25 36.76 -19.46
N LEU A 373 -21.57 35.94 -20.26
CA LEU A 373 -20.71 36.41 -21.36
C LEU A 373 -21.49 37.08 -22.49
N GLY A 374 -22.65 36.54 -22.87
CA GLY A 374 -23.48 37.09 -23.95
C GLY A 374 -24.10 38.44 -23.58
N TYR A 375 -24.58 38.61 -22.35
CA TYR A 375 -25.09 39.90 -21.88
C TYR A 375 -23.96 40.92 -21.65
N ALA A 376 -22.77 40.49 -21.20
CA ALA A 376 -21.60 41.36 -21.14
C ALA A 376 -21.20 41.87 -22.56
N GLN A 377 -21.21 40.98 -23.56
CA GLN A 377 -20.96 41.37 -24.96
C GLN A 377 -22.05 42.29 -25.54
N LEU A 378 -23.33 42.10 -25.19
CA LEU A 378 -24.39 43.02 -25.61
C LEU A 378 -24.21 44.42 -25.01
N MET A 379 -23.72 44.52 -23.77
CA MET A 379 -23.37 45.79 -23.14
C MET A 379 -22.17 46.48 -23.81
N GLU A 380 -21.18 45.72 -24.31
CA GLU A 380 -20.06 46.24 -25.10
C GLU A 380 -20.50 46.75 -26.48
N ILE A 381 -21.53 46.14 -27.08
CA ILE A 381 -21.94 46.39 -28.48
C ILE A 381 -22.98 47.52 -28.62
N ALA A 382 -23.74 47.86 -27.57
CA ALA A 382 -24.85 48.81 -27.64
C ALA A 382 -24.63 50.09 -26.78
N PRO A 383 -24.02 51.17 -27.30
CA PRO A 383 -23.60 52.30 -26.47
C PRO A 383 -24.72 53.23 -25.98
N HIS A 384 -25.96 53.10 -26.48
CA HIS A 384 -26.94 54.21 -26.48
C HIS A 384 -28.40 53.85 -26.12
N GLN A 385 -28.68 52.75 -25.42
CA GLN A 385 -30.03 52.49 -24.87
C GLN A 385 -30.01 52.11 -23.38
N ALA A 386 -30.38 53.06 -22.52
CA ALA A 386 -30.34 52.94 -21.06
C ALA A 386 -31.33 51.92 -20.46
N GLY A 387 -32.24 51.34 -21.25
CA GLY A 387 -33.14 50.26 -20.81
C GLY A 387 -32.48 48.88 -20.87
N GLU A 388 -31.96 48.51 -22.05
CA GLU A 388 -31.42 47.17 -22.33
C GLU A 388 -30.16 46.85 -21.51
N MET A 389 -29.37 47.86 -21.14
CA MET A 389 -28.23 47.70 -20.21
C MET A 389 -28.66 47.26 -18.81
N VAL A 390 -29.77 47.80 -18.26
CA VAL A 390 -30.24 47.42 -16.91
C VAL A 390 -30.80 46.00 -16.91
N GLU A 391 -31.42 45.60 -18.02
CA GLU A 391 -31.97 44.25 -18.21
C GLU A 391 -30.84 43.21 -18.38
N SER A 392 -29.82 43.54 -19.19
CA SER A 392 -28.60 42.73 -19.33
C SER A 392 -27.84 42.57 -18.00
N ALA A 393 -27.71 43.64 -17.21
CA ALA A 393 -27.10 43.59 -15.87
C ALA A 393 -27.87 42.68 -14.90
N ARG A 394 -29.21 42.70 -14.96
CA ARG A 394 -30.05 41.81 -14.14
C ARG A 394 -29.89 40.34 -14.52
N GLU A 395 -29.82 40.02 -15.81
CA GLU A 395 -29.61 38.63 -16.24
C GLU A 395 -28.21 38.11 -15.91
N ILE A 396 -27.16 38.95 -16.00
CA ILE A 396 -25.82 38.60 -15.49
C ILE A 396 -25.87 38.22 -14.00
N ARG A 397 -26.49 39.07 -13.16
CA ARG A 397 -26.63 38.80 -11.72
C ARG A 397 -27.44 37.52 -11.46
N HIS A 398 -28.58 37.33 -12.14
CA HIS A 398 -29.38 36.12 -11.97
C HIS A 398 -28.72 34.85 -12.50
N ALA A 399 -27.87 34.93 -13.53
CA ALA A 399 -27.05 33.81 -13.97
C ALA A 399 -25.97 33.45 -12.94
N GLY A 400 -25.33 34.45 -12.32
CA GLY A 400 -24.39 34.24 -11.21
C GLY A 400 -25.03 33.61 -9.96
N GLU A 401 -26.20 34.11 -9.55
CA GLU A 401 -27.00 33.55 -8.45
C GLU A 401 -27.38 32.08 -8.72
N ARG A 402 -27.88 31.77 -9.93
CA ARG A 402 -28.22 30.39 -10.35
C ARG A 402 -27.00 29.46 -10.26
N LEU A 403 -25.82 29.94 -10.68
CA LEU A 403 -24.57 29.17 -10.65
C LEU A 403 -24.09 28.90 -9.22
N LEU A 404 -24.14 29.87 -8.31
CA LEU A 404 -23.76 29.70 -6.90
C LEU A 404 -24.63 28.68 -6.17
N VAL A 405 -25.96 28.74 -6.34
CA VAL A 405 -26.85 27.73 -5.74
C VAL A 405 -26.59 26.36 -6.36
N MET A 406 -26.26 26.27 -7.66
CA MET A 406 -25.94 24.99 -8.30
C MET A 406 -24.64 24.37 -7.79
N LEU A 407 -23.61 25.18 -7.58
CA LEU A 407 -22.35 24.74 -6.98
C LEU A 407 -22.59 24.17 -5.58
N ASN A 408 -23.39 24.85 -4.75
CA ASN A 408 -23.71 24.40 -3.39
C ASN A 408 -24.53 23.09 -3.36
N ASP A 409 -25.53 22.93 -4.25
CA ASP A 409 -26.31 21.69 -4.36
C ASP A 409 -25.42 20.47 -4.75
N VAL A 410 -24.42 20.69 -5.61
CA VAL A 410 -23.44 19.66 -6.01
C VAL A 410 -22.50 19.32 -4.85
N PHE A 411 -22.06 20.31 -4.06
CA PHE A 411 -21.24 20.06 -2.87
C PHE A 411 -22.00 19.33 -1.75
N ASP A 412 -23.25 19.72 -1.46
CA ASP A 412 -24.09 18.99 -0.50
C ASP A 412 -24.32 17.54 -0.97
N TRP A 413 -24.59 17.31 -2.27
CA TRP A 413 -24.73 15.96 -2.82
C TRP A 413 -23.43 15.13 -2.73
N ALA A 414 -22.27 15.69 -3.07
CA ALA A 414 -20.98 15.00 -2.99
C ALA A 414 -20.60 14.63 -1.54
N ARG A 415 -20.97 15.46 -0.56
CA ARG A 415 -20.79 15.15 0.88
C ARG A 415 -21.74 14.05 1.36
N ILE A 416 -22.95 14.00 0.81
CA ILE A 416 -23.94 12.93 1.07
C ILE A 416 -23.46 11.59 0.48
N GLU A 417 -23.02 11.54 -0.77
CA GLU A 417 -22.52 10.30 -1.41
C GLU A 417 -21.29 9.73 -0.67
N ALA A 418 -20.40 10.60 -0.21
CA ALA A 418 -19.23 10.21 0.58
C ALA A 418 -19.55 9.77 2.02
N GLY A 419 -20.81 9.88 2.48
CA GLY A 419 -21.20 9.60 3.86
C GLY A 419 -20.68 10.60 4.90
N ARG A 420 -20.26 11.80 4.47
CA ARG A 420 -19.58 12.83 5.30
C ARG A 420 -20.46 14.04 5.60
N LEU A 421 -21.78 13.84 5.67
CA LEU A 421 -22.71 14.89 6.10
C LEU A 421 -22.81 14.86 7.63
N GLU A 422 -21.95 15.63 8.28
CA GLU A 422 -22.08 15.95 9.71
C GLU A 422 -23.37 16.74 9.94
N MET A 423 -24.15 16.36 10.96
CA MET A 423 -25.35 17.06 11.36
C MET A 423 -25.40 17.25 12.87
N TYR A 424 -25.82 18.44 13.29
CA TYR A 424 -25.92 18.83 14.70
C TYR A 424 -27.39 18.79 15.10
N LEU A 425 -27.84 17.65 15.65
CA LEU A 425 -29.23 17.48 16.08
C LEU A 425 -29.45 18.17 17.44
N GLU A 426 -30.23 19.23 17.42
CA GLU A 426 -30.65 20.00 18.61
C GLU A 426 -32.19 20.04 18.74
N PRO A 427 -32.75 20.40 19.91
CA PRO A 427 -34.19 20.60 20.08
C PRO A 427 -34.70 21.92 19.43
N VAL A 428 -34.92 21.89 18.11
CA VAL A 428 -35.36 23.03 17.28
C VAL A 428 -36.86 23.29 17.44
N ASP A 429 -37.25 24.55 17.68
CA ASP A 429 -38.67 24.96 17.64
C ASP A 429 -39.22 24.92 16.20
N VAL A 430 -40.16 24.00 15.96
CA VAL A 430 -40.76 23.78 14.64
C VAL A 430 -41.63 24.98 14.24
N ALA A 431 -42.24 25.68 15.20
CA ALA A 431 -43.05 26.86 14.90
C ALA A 431 -42.18 28.02 14.38
N GLY A 432 -41.12 28.38 15.10
CA GLY A 432 -40.17 29.41 14.67
C GLY A 432 -39.48 29.12 13.33
N ALA A 433 -39.05 27.86 13.10
CA ALA A 433 -38.46 27.46 11.82
C ALA A 433 -39.46 27.55 10.65
N LEU A 434 -40.74 27.26 10.90
CA LEU A 434 -41.79 27.35 9.88
C LEU A 434 -42.19 28.81 9.60
N ASP A 435 -42.33 29.64 10.63
CA ASP A 435 -42.60 31.08 10.47
C ASP A 435 -41.46 31.78 9.74
N GLN A 436 -40.20 31.40 9.99
CA GLN A 436 -39.04 31.86 9.23
C GLN A 436 -39.19 31.53 7.73
N CYS A 437 -39.42 30.26 7.37
CA CYS A 437 -39.68 29.84 5.99
C CYS A 437 -40.86 30.61 5.36
N LEU A 438 -42.01 30.68 6.04
CA LEU A 438 -43.21 31.31 5.50
C LEU A 438 -43.05 32.82 5.27
N SER A 439 -42.28 33.52 6.12
CA SER A 439 -41.95 34.93 5.91
C SER A 439 -41.10 35.16 4.65
N GLN A 440 -40.18 34.24 4.34
CA GLN A 440 -39.30 34.36 3.18
C GLN A 440 -40.05 34.10 1.85
N HIS A 441 -41.06 33.23 1.86
CA HIS A 441 -41.84 32.89 0.65
C HIS A 441 -43.15 33.67 0.49
N SER A 442 -43.50 34.57 1.42
CA SER A 442 -44.76 35.33 1.36
C SER A 442 -44.85 36.23 0.13
N ASP A 443 -43.78 36.95 -0.19
CA ASP A 443 -43.73 37.87 -1.34
C ASP A 443 -43.74 37.09 -2.66
N ALA A 444 -43.03 35.96 -2.71
CA ALA A 444 -43.03 35.06 -3.88
C ALA A 444 -44.41 34.46 -4.16
N ALA A 445 -45.19 34.13 -3.11
CA ALA A 445 -46.57 33.69 -3.24
C ALA A 445 -47.50 34.82 -3.70
N GLN A 446 -47.35 36.05 -3.17
CA GLN A 446 -48.12 37.21 -3.62
C GLN A 446 -47.85 37.54 -5.10
N LEU A 447 -46.57 37.53 -5.52
CA LEU A 447 -46.15 37.75 -6.91
C LEU A 447 -46.73 36.73 -7.90
N ARG A 448 -46.93 35.48 -7.47
CA ARG A 448 -47.60 34.43 -8.27
C ARG A 448 -49.12 34.36 -8.06
N HIS A 449 -49.69 35.24 -7.23
CA HIS A 449 -51.08 35.23 -6.77
C HIS A 449 -51.53 33.85 -6.21
N VAL A 450 -50.63 33.16 -5.52
CA VAL A 450 -50.92 31.91 -4.81
C VAL A 450 -51.30 32.25 -3.37
N ARG A 451 -52.41 31.71 -2.87
CA ARG A 451 -52.80 31.87 -1.47
C ARG A 451 -52.01 30.90 -0.61
N LEU A 452 -51.25 31.43 0.34
CA LEU A 452 -50.63 30.66 1.42
C LEU A 452 -51.59 30.58 2.61
N GLN A 453 -51.85 29.39 3.12
CA GLN A 453 -52.68 29.17 4.32
C GLN A 453 -51.97 28.22 5.29
N VAL A 454 -51.83 28.63 6.55
CA VAL A 454 -51.37 27.75 7.63
C VAL A 454 -52.58 27.18 8.36
N GLN A 455 -52.59 25.87 8.60
CA GLN A 455 -53.62 25.17 9.36
C GLN A 455 -52.95 24.34 10.46
N GLY A 456 -53.42 24.48 11.70
CA GLY A 456 -52.76 23.89 12.86
C GLY A 456 -51.45 24.60 13.23
N ARG A 457 -51.27 24.86 14.52
CA ARG A 457 -50.00 25.34 15.07
C ARG A 457 -49.44 24.28 16.00
N CYS A 458 -48.17 23.96 15.79
CA CYS A 458 -47.37 23.14 16.70
C CYS A 458 -46.69 24.04 17.74
N ASP A 459 -47.46 24.93 18.38
CA ASP A 459 -46.95 25.86 19.39
C ASP A 459 -46.22 25.06 20.49
N SER A 460 -44.97 25.42 20.78
CA SER A 460 -44.04 24.75 21.72
C SER A 460 -43.56 23.33 21.38
N VAL A 461 -43.78 22.82 20.16
CA VAL A 461 -43.23 21.52 19.73
C VAL A 461 -41.79 21.67 19.24
N LYS A 462 -40.86 21.01 19.93
CA LYS A 462 -39.46 20.90 19.49
C LYS A 462 -39.20 19.57 18.78
N ALA A 463 -38.55 19.62 17.62
CA ALA A 463 -38.05 18.43 16.93
C ALA A 463 -36.54 18.26 17.15
N MET A 464 -36.03 17.03 17.22
CA MET A 464 -34.59 16.80 17.14
C MET A 464 -34.12 16.95 15.69
N ALA A 465 -33.50 18.09 15.38
CA ALA A 465 -33.16 18.50 14.03
C ALA A 465 -31.93 19.43 14.03
N ASP A 466 -31.32 19.65 12.87
CA ASP A 466 -30.39 20.78 12.67
C ASP A 466 -31.21 21.98 12.18
N HIS A 467 -31.18 23.13 12.86
CA HIS A 467 -32.06 24.27 12.52
C HIS A 467 -31.90 24.72 11.07
N ARG A 468 -30.67 24.80 10.56
CA ARG A 468 -30.39 25.26 9.19
C ARG A 468 -30.88 24.23 8.17
N ARG A 469 -30.65 22.94 8.42
CA ARG A 469 -31.10 21.87 7.53
C ARG A 469 -32.62 21.67 7.60
N LEU A 470 -33.27 21.96 8.73
CA LEU A 470 -34.73 21.93 8.87
C LEU A 470 -35.40 23.06 8.08
N VAL A 471 -34.88 24.29 8.18
CA VAL A 471 -35.35 25.41 7.35
C VAL A 471 -35.12 25.11 5.86
N GLN A 472 -33.96 24.56 5.47
CA GLN A 472 -33.69 24.11 4.10
C GLN A 472 -34.68 23.02 3.60
N VAL A 473 -35.15 22.14 4.48
CA VAL A 473 -36.21 21.17 4.16
C VAL A 473 -37.54 21.88 3.90
N PHE A 474 -37.94 22.82 4.75
CA PHE A 474 -39.19 23.58 4.57
C PHE A 474 -39.17 24.47 3.32
N ASP A 475 -38.06 25.18 3.07
CA ASP A 475 -37.85 26.00 1.86
C ASP A 475 -38.04 25.17 0.58
N ASN A 476 -37.43 23.98 0.52
CA ASN A 476 -37.57 23.08 -0.62
C ASN A 476 -39.03 22.64 -0.84
N LEU A 477 -39.79 22.39 0.21
CA LEU A 477 -41.19 21.95 0.07
C LEU A 477 -42.13 23.11 -0.28
N VAL A 478 -42.02 24.24 0.41
CA VAL A 478 -42.87 25.43 0.20
C VAL A 478 -42.59 26.10 -1.14
N SER A 479 -41.32 26.26 -1.52
CA SER A 479 -40.93 26.81 -2.83
C SER A 479 -41.43 25.94 -3.97
N ASN A 480 -41.30 24.61 -3.89
CA ASN A 480 -41.87 23.70 -4.89
C ASN A 480 -43.40 23.81 -4.96
N ALA A 481 -44.11 23.85 -3.82
CA ALA A 481 -45.56 23.99 -3.80
C ALA A 481 -46.04 25.29 -4.48
N ILE A 482 -45.41 26.44 -4.18
CA ILE A 482 -45.70 27.73 -4.82
C ILE A 482 -45.35 27.71 -6.32
N LYS A 483 -44.32 26.97 -6.71
CA LYS A 483 -43.82 26.87 -8.08
C LYS A 483 -44.65 25.99 -9.01
N TYR A 484 -45.28 24.93 -8.48
CA TYR A 484 -46.15 24.03 -9.26
C TYR A 484 -47.66 24.36 -9.11
N THR A 485 -48.03 25.29 -8.24
CA THR A 485 -49.41 25.80 -8.12
C THR A 485 -49.69 26.89 -9.17
N PRO A 486 -50.78 26.80 -9.97
CA PRO A 486 -51.22 27.85 -10.86
C PRO A 486 -51.65 29.14 -10.15
N THR A 487 -51.61 30.26 -10.86
CA THR A 487 -52.10 31.57 -10.42
C THR A 487 -53.54 31.50 -9.89
N GLY A 488 -53.78 32.00 -8.67
CA GLY A 488 -55.07 31.93 -7.97
C GLY A 488 -55.29 30.66 -7.12
N GLY A 489 -54.38 29.69 -7.22
CA GLY A 489 -54.38 28.45 -6.44
C GLY A 489 -54.08 28.65 -4.95
N LEU A 490 -54.10 27.54 -4.22
CA LEU A 490 -53.87 27.44 -2.78
C LEU A 490 -52.67 26.54 -2.50
N VAL A 491 -51.79 27.00 -1.61
CA VAL A 491 -50.79 26.18 -0.92
C VAL A 491 -51.15 26.21 0.57
N SER A 492 -51.41 25.03 1.14
CA SER A 492 -51.73 24.89 2.56
C SER A 492 -50.66 24.12 3.30
N VAL A 493 -50.15 24.70 4.39
CA VAL A 493 -49.21 24.04 5.31
C VAL A 493 -49.96 23.58 6.55
N LEU A 494 -49.89 22.28 6.84
CA LEU A 494 -50.47 21.64 8.01
C LEU A 494 -49.36 21.16 8.95
N CYS A 495 -49.36 21.65 10.20
CA CYS A 495 -48.52 21.08 11.26
C CYS A 495 -49.39 20.31 12.26
N ARG A 496 -49.03 19.04 12.53
CA ARG A 496 -49.75 18.17 13.46
C ARG A 496 -48.80 17.26 14.22
N THR A 497 -48.93 17.20 15.55
CA THR A 497 -48.31 16.16 16.37
C THR A 497 -49.15 14.88 16.29
N GLU A 498 -48.53 13.75 15.90
CA GLU A 498 -49.17 12.44 15.93
C GLU A 498 -48.67 11.64 17.14
N ARG A 499 -49.62 11.14 17.94
CA ARG A 499 -49.43 10.31 19.16
C ARG A 499 -48.55 10.89 20.27
N GLY A 500 -47.98 12.08 20.10
CA GLY A 500 -47.06 12.71 21.05
C GLY A 500 -45.58 12.38 20.82
N GLU A 501 -45.28 11.41 19.95
CA GLU A 501 -43.92 10.94 19.67
C GLU A 501 -43.31 11.57 18.41
N ARG A 502 -44.14 11.97 17.44
CA ARG A 502 -43.70 12.56 16.17
C ARG A 502 -44.50 13.81 15.81
N VAL A 503 -43.84 14.77 15.16
CA VAL A 503 -44.44 15.93 14.52
C VAL A 503 -44.42 15.73 13.01
N ARG A 504 -45.58 15.86 12.35
CA ARG A 504 -45.73 15.80 10.90
C ARG A 504 -46.04 17.19 10.35
N ILE A 505 -45.25 17.61 9.37
CA ILE A 505 -45.45 18.83 8.60
C ILE A 505 -45.83 18.41 7.17
N ALA A 506 -47.00 18.84 6.69
CA ALA A 506 -47.48 18.54 5.35
C ALA A 506 -47.69 19.84 4.56
N VAL A 507 -47.10 19.93 3.38
CA VAL A 507 -47.28 21.03 2.42
C VAL A 507 -48.11 20.48 1.25
N SER A 508 -49.32 21.00 1.11
CA SER A 508 -50.25 20.61 0.03
C SER A 508 -50.38 21.74 -0.99
N ASP A 509 -50.23 21.39 -2.27
CA ASP A 509 -50.40 22.26 -3.43
C ASP A 509 -51.69 21.93 -4.20
N THR A 510 -52.14 22.86 -5.04
CA THR A 510 -53.28 22.66 -5.96
C THR A 510 -52.82 22.61 -7.42
N GLY A 511 -51.62 22.06 -7.63
CA GLY A 511 -50.94 21.95 -8.92
C GLY A 511 -51.38 20.77 -9.80
N ALA A 512 -50.56 20.49 -10.81
CA ALA A 512 -50.87 19.45 -11.81
C ALA A 512 -50.85 18.01 -11.28
N GLY A 513 -50.33 17.78 -10.07
CA GLY A 513 -50.16 16.44 -9.50
C GLY A 513 -49.16 15.55 -10.25
N LEU A 514 -48.99 14.32 -9.79
CA LEU A 514 -48.01 13.34 -10.28
C LEU A 514 -48.67 11.99 -10.59
N SER A 515 -48.28 11.37 -11.69
CA SER A 515 -48.64 9.97 -11.99
C SER A 515 -47.87 8.97 -11.11
N ALA A 516 -48.34 7.72 -11.01
CA ALA A 516 -47.69 6.69 -10.20
C ALA A 516 -46.24 6.39 -10.65
N GLU A 517 -45.98 6.41 -11.97
CA GLU A 517 -44.63 6.25 -12.51
C GLU A 517 -43.74 7.44 -12.09
N GLN A 518 -44.25 8.67 -12.19
CA GLN A 518 -43.52 9.87 -11.76
C GLN A 518 -43.25 9.88 -10.24
N GLN A 519 -44.17 9.40 -9.42
CA GLN A 519 -43.98 9.30 -7.96
C GLN A 519 -42.85 8.33 -7.60
N SER A 520 -42.73 7.20 -8.30
CA SER A 520 -41.64 6.23 -8.06
C SER A 520 -40.24 6.80 -8.34
N ARG A 521 -40.16 7.79 -9.25
CA ARG A 521 -38.91 8.38 -9.75
C ARG A 521 -38.59 9.76 -9.17
N LEU A 522 -39.46 10.28 -8.30
CA LEU A 522 -39.41 11.64 -7.71
C LEU A 522 -38.18 11.90 -6.83
N PHE A 523 -37.59 10.85 -6.27
CA PHE A 523 -36.40 10.90 -5.41
C PHE A 523 -35.15 10.28 -6.06
N GLU A 524 -35.14 10.15 -7.39
CA GLU A 524 -33.94 9.83 -8.18
C GLU A 524 -33.13 11.12 -8.42
N PRO A 525 -31.79 11.11 -8.26
CA PRO A 525 -30.95 12.27 -8.58
C PRO A 525 -31.17 12.79 -10.00
N PHE A 526 -31.23 14.12 -10.14
CA PHE A 526 -31.38 14.85 -11.41
C PHE A 526 -32.69 14.60 -12.18
N ASN A 527 -33.62 13.79 -11.66
CA ASN A 527 -34.83 13.46 -12.38
C ASN A 527 -35.89 14.58 -12.32
N ARG A 528 -36.21 15.17 -13.47
CA ARG A 528 -37.21 16.24 -13.64
C ARG A 528 -38.57 15.78 -14.14
N LEU A 529 -38.84 14.47 -14.15
CA LEU A 529 -40.17 13.88 -14.41
C LEU A 529 -40.84 14.31 -15.73
N GLY A 530 -40.03 14.58 -16.76
CA GLY A 530 -40.45 15.02 -18.10
C GLY A 530 -40.50 16.54 -18.30
N ALA A 531 -40.25 17.35 -17.27
CA ALA A 531 -40.35 18.82 -17.33
C ALA A 531 -39.09 19.54 -17.86
N GLU A 532 -38.22 18.84 -18.60
CA GLU A 532 -36.93 19.38 -19.09
C GLU A 532 -37.08 20.56 -20.08
N ARG A 533 -38.22 20.63 -20.79
CA ARG A 533 -38.56 21.73 -21.71
C ARG A 533 -39.65 22.68 -21.17
N GLY A 534 -40.01 22.57 -19.89
CA GLY A 534 -41.03 23.41 -19.26
C GLY A 534 -40.48 24.73 -18.72
N GLN A 535 -41.32 25.77 -18.64
CA GLN A 535 -41.00 27.11 -18.10
C GLN A 535 -40.68 27.16 -16.59
N VAL A 536 -40.39 26.01 -15.95
CA VAL A 536 -40.47 25.81 -14.50
C VAL A 536 -39.10 25.35 -13.97
N GLU A 537 -38.12 26.26 -13.93
CA GLU A 537 -36.68 26.04 -13.62
C GLU A 537 -36.43 25.17 -12.36
N GLY A 538 -35.73 24.04 -12.46
CA GLY A 538 -35.37 23.25 -11.28
C GLY A 538 -34.38 22.13 -11.58
N LYS A 539 -33.53 21.79 -10.60
CA LYS A 539 -32.31 20.98 -10.82
C LYS A 539 -32.46 19.46 -10.62
N GLY A 540 -33.63 18.99 -10.13
CA GLY A 540 -33.84 17.57 -9.80
C GLY A 540 -33.06 17.05 -8.59
N LEU A 541 -32.34 17.91 -7.85
CA LEU A 541 -31.59 17.54 -6.65
C LEU A 541 -32.32 17.83 -5.33
N GLY A 542 -33.15 18.90 -5.28
CA GLY A 542 -33.76 19.40 -4.05
C GLY A 542 -34.43 18.32 -3.20
N LEU A 543 -35.39 17.57 -3.75
CA LEU A 543 -36.10 16.49 -3.03
C LEU A 543 -35.20 15.31 -2.63
N VAL A 544 -34.09 15.08 -3.34
CA VAL A 544 -33.13 14.01 -3.01
C VAL A 544 -32.27 14.41 -1.81
N ILE A 545 -31.87 15.68 -1.75
CA ILE A 545 -31.23 16.30 -0.60
C ILE A 545 -32.21 16.33 0.58
N THR A 546 -33.45 16.82 0.38
CA THR A 546 -34.53 16.80 1.39
C THR A 546 -34.71 15.40 1.98
N ARG A 547 -34.76 14.34 1.15
CA ARG A 547 -34.90 12.96 1.64
C ARG A 547 -33.71 12.49 2.48
N HIS A 548 -32.49 12.88 2.15
CA HIS A 548 -31.33 12.55 2.97
C HIS A 548 -31.33 13.34 4.29
N LEU A 549 -31.56 14.65 4.24
CA LEU A 549 -31.64 15.51 5.44
C LEU A 549 -32.71 15.00 6.42
N VAL A 550 -33.92 14.72 5.93
CA VAL A 550 -35.03 14.21 6.76
C VAL A 550 -34.68 12.87 7.40
N ARG A 551 -34.13 11.91 6.62
CA ARG A 551 -33.71 10.60 7.16
C ARG A 551 -32.58 10.69 8.17
N ALA A 552 -31.60 11.56 7.92
CA ALA A 552 -30.48 11.79 8.83
C ALA A 552 -30.94 12.46 10.15
N MET A 553 -32.04 13.22 10.14
CA MET A 553 -32.72 13.74 11.33
C MET A 553 -33.65 12.72 12.00
N GLY A 554 -33.51 11.42 11.69
CA GLY A 554 -34.37 10.35 12.23
C GLY A 554 -35.82 10.42 11.74
N GLY A 555 -36.07 11.19 10.69
CA GLY A 555 -37.40 11.47 10.13
C GLY A 555 -37.73 10.68 8.87
N GLU A 556 -38.99 10.83 8.43
CA GLU A 556 -39.51 10.20 7.21
C GLU A 556 -40.10 11.26 6.28
N ILE A 557 -39.99 11.04 4.96
CA ILE A 557 -40.58 11.90 3.92
C ILE A 557 -41.43 11.06 2.98
N GLY A 558 -42.58 11.61 2.57
CA GLY A 558 -43.47 10.98 1.60
C GLY A 558 -44.21 11.99 0.73
N VAL A 559 -44.93 11.46 -0.24
CA VAL A 559 -45.78 12.21 -1.16
C VAL A 559 -47.11 11.49 -1.35
N GLU A 560 -48.20 12.25 -1.37
CA GLU A 560 -49.52 11.80 -1.78
C GLU A 560 -49.98 12.72 -2.90
N SER A 561 -50.14 12.20 -4.12
CA SER A 561 -50.44 13.02 -5.29
C SER A 561 -51.36 12.31 -6.26
N ARG A 562 -52.20 13.08 -6.95
CA ARG A 562 -53.11 12.61 -7.99
C ARG A 562 -53.09 13.58 -9.16
N LEU A 563 -52.88 13.06 -10.36
CA LEU A 563 -52.82 13.87 -11.58
C LEU A 563 -54.08 14.73 -11.73
N GLY A 564 -53.89 16.04 -11.88
CA GLY A 564 -54.94 17.06 -11.97
C GLY A 564 -55.58 17.50 -10.64
N GLN A 565 -55.10 17.04 -9.48
CA GLN A 565 -55.69 17.35 -8.16
C GLN A 565 -54.69 17.93 -7.14
N GLY A 566 -53.45 18.22 -7.55
CA GLY A 566 -52.37 18.68 -6.66
C GLY A 566 -51.56 17.56 -6.02
N SER A 567 -50.58 17.95 -5.20
CA SER A 567 -49.72 17.05 -4.41
C SER A 567 -49.63 17.49 -2.96
N THR A 568 -49.49 16.54 -2.05
CA THR A 568 -49.15 16.75 -0.65
C THR A 568 -47.81 16.10 -0.38
N PHE A 569 -46.80 16.91 -0.05
CA PHE A 569 -45.52 16.43 0.45
C PHE A 569 -45.52 16.52 1.96
N TRP A 570 -45.10 15.46 2.65
CA TRP A 570 -45.05 15.46 4.11
C TRP A 570 -43.69 14.99 4.63
N VAL A 571 -43.29 15.56 5.77
CA VAL A 571 -42.11 15.17 6.54
C VAL A 571 -42.49 14.94 7.99
N GLU A 572 -41.85 13.95 8.61
CA GLU A 572 -42.00 13.63 10.04
C GLU A 572 -40.68 13.75 10.77
N PHE A 573 -40.72 14.22 12.03
CA PHE A 573 -39.57 14.26 12.93
C PHE A 573 -39.95 13.78 14.35
N PRO A 574 -39.02 13.19 15.12
CA PRO A 574 -39.24 12.86 16.52
C PRO A 574 -39.30 14.13 17.40
N VAL A 575 -40.23 14.16 18.35
CA VAL A 575 -40.42 15.27 19.30
C VAL A 575 -39.45 15.16 20.48
N SER A 576 -38.99 16.30 21.01
CA SER A 576 -38.05 16.39 22.14
C SER A 576 -38.65 17.13 23.33
N ASP A 577 -38.64 16.49 24.51
CA ASP A 577 -39.27 16.99 25.76
C ASP A 577 -38.44 18.04 26.52
N GLN A 578 -37.40 18.66 25.93
CA GLN A 578 -36.46 19.54 26.65
C GLN A 578 -36.49 21.04 26.26
N LEU A 579 -36.92 21.83 27.24
CA LEU A 579 -36.91 23.31 27.35
C LEU A 579 -35.97 23.67 28.54
N ALA A 580 -35.23 24.78 28.59
CA ALA A 580 -35.12 25.97 27.74
C ALA A 580 -33.79 26.73 28.02
N ALA A 581 -33.61 27.87 27.31
CA ALA A 581 -32.92 29.10 27.74
C ALA A 581 -31.57 29.51 27.07
N THR A 582 -31.58 30.79 26.67
CA THR A 582 -30.49 31.79 26.61
C THR A 582 -29.82 32.09 25.26
N ASP A 583 -30.25 33.20 24.66
CA ASP A 583 -29.54 33.98 23.64
C ASP A 583 -28.18 34.54 24.14
N ALA A 584 -27.28 34.93 23.21
CA ALA A 584 -26.77 36.31 23.04
C ALA A 584 -25.34 36.45 22.45
N LEU A 585 -25.23 37.26 21.37
CA LEU A 585 -24.11 38.19 21.03
C LEU A 585 -22.71 37.59 20.64
N THR A 586 -22.27 37.67 19.37
CA THR A 586 -21.43 38.75 18.73
C THR A 586 -20.15 39.14 19.50
N GLY A 587 -18.93 39.28 18.97
CA GLY A 587 -18.38 39.27 17.60
C GLY A 587 -17.47 40.52 17.35
N VAL A 588 -16.19 40.35 16.95
CA VAL A 588 -15.30 41.36 16.27
C VAL A 588 -14.76 42.55 17.12
N SER A 589 -13.50 43.06 17.10
CA SER A 589 -12.18 42.69 16.51
C SER A 589 -11.03 43.70 16.95
N PRO A 590 -9.80 43.79 16.33
CA PRO A 590 -8.57 44.46 16.94
C PRO A 590 -8.07 45.99 16.78
N VAL A 591 -6.74 46.33 16.50
CA VAL A 591 -5.90 47.52 16.98
C VAL A 591 -5.07 48.53 16.09
N MET A 592 -4.74 49.70 16.74
CA MET A 592 -3.75 50.85 16.56
C MET A 592 -4.29 52.32 16.24
N SER A 593 -3.50 53.43 16.22
CA SER A 593 -3.78 54.71 15.39
C SER A 593 -2.60 55.75 15.16
N VAL A 594 -2.36 56.38 13.96
CA VAL A 594 -1.15 57.25 13.64
C VAL A 594 -1.34 58.72 13.11
N ALA A 595 -0.55 59.69 13.62
CA ALA A 595 -0.55 61.15 13.32
C ALA A 595 -1.78 61.96 13.80
N VAL A 596 -1.73 62.46 15.03
CA VAL A 596 -2.83 63.17 15.71
C VAL A 596 -3.22 64.51 15.07
N ARG A 597 -4.48 64.62 14.64
CA ARG A 597 -5.23 65.88 14.53
C ARG A 597 -6.12 66.03 15.77
N GLY A 598 -6.17 67.23 16.36
CA GLY A 598 -6.98 67.56 17.55
C GLY A 598 -8.48 67.73 17.29
N GLY A 599 -9.04 67.00 16.32
CA GLY A 599 -10.47 66.94 15.99
C GLY A 599 -10.79 65.52 15.52
N GLY A 600 -12.00 65.02 15.83
CA GLY A 600 -12.37 63.63 15.57
C GLY A 600 -12.26 63.27 14.09
N VAL A 601 -11.68 62.10 13.81
CA VAL A 601 -11.41 61.61 12.44
C VAL A 601 -12.72 61.42 11.67
N HIS A 602 -12.78 61.97 10.46
CA HIS A 602 -13.94 61.84 9.57
C HIS A 602 -13.61 60.96 8.36
N VAL A 603 -14.22 59.78 8.28
CA VAL A 603 -13.96 58.77 7.24
C VAL A 603 -15.12 58.72 6.25
N LEU A 604 -14.81 58.69 4.95
CA LEU A 604 -15.78 58.41 3.90
C LEU A 604 -15.69 56.93 3.52
N VAL A 605 -16.75 56.17 3.74
CA VAL A 605 -16.84 54.76 3.33
C VAL A 605 -17.62 54.66 2.03
N VAL A 606 -17.05 53.98 1.04
CA VAL A 606 -17.63 53.73 -0.26
C VAL A 606 -17.77 52.23 -0.44
N GLU A 607 -19.02 51.77 -0.44
CA GLU A 607 -19.38 50.34 -0.46
C GLU A 607 -20.80 50.27 -1.03
N ASP A 608 -21.04 49.47 -2.06
CA ASP A 608 -22.33 49.43 -2.75
C ASP A 608 -23.38 48.57 -2.01
N TYR A 609 -22.93 47.60 -1.20
CA TYR A 609 -23.81 46.71 -0.47
C TYR A 609 -24.23 47.27 0.90
N LEU A 610 -25.50 47.68 1.00
CA LEU A 610 -26.11 48.34 2.17
C LEU A 610 -25.87 47.63 3.53
N PRO A 611 -25.84 46.30 3.66
CA PRO A 611 -25.45 45.63 4.90
C PRO A 611 -23.99 45.90 5.32
N ASN A 612 -23.04 45.87 4.39
CA ASN A 612 -21.63 46.14 4.66
C ASN A 612 -21.42 47.60 5.07
N GLN A 613 -22.10 48.54 4.40
CA GLN A 613 -22.14 49.96 4.80
C GLN A 613 -22.54 50.14 6.27
N ASN A 614 -23.55 49.40 6.74
CA ASN A 614 -24.05 49.51 8.11
C ASN A 614 -23.06 48.95 9.14
N VAL A 615 -22.37 47.85 8.82
CA VAL A 615 -21.32 47.25 9.68
C VAL A 615 -20.12 48.19 9.81
N LEU A 616 -19.59 48.68 8.70
CA LEU A 616 -18.44 49.60 8.68
C LEU A 616 -18.73 50.90 9.42
N ARG A 617 -19.94 51.47 9.24
CA ARG A 617 -20.39 52.68 9.96
C ARG A 617 -20.38 52.47 11.48
N GLN A 618 -20.74 51.28 11.96
CA GLN A 618 -20.78 50.97 13.39
C GLN A 618 -19.38 50.71 13.96
N GLN A 619 -18.53 49.96 13.24
CA GLN A 619 -17.13 49.72 13.62
C GLN A 619 -16.35 51.04 13.78
N LEU A 620 -16.46 51.96 12.82
CA LEU A 620 -15.79 53.27 12.87
C LEU A 620 -16.27 54.15 14.05
N ARG A 621 -17.58 54.12 14.35
CA ARG A 621 -18.14 54.82 15.54
C ARG A 621 -17.58 54.30 16.85
N THR A 622 -17.42 52.98 16.99
CA THR A 622 -16.80 52.36 18.18
C THR A 622 -15.34 52.81 18.36
N LEU A 623 -14.63 53.09 17.27
CA LEU A 623 -13.26 53.64 17.28
C LEU A 623 -13.19 55.16 17.46
N GLY A 624 -14.31 55.83 17.78
CA GLY A 624 -14.37 57.27 18.00
C GLY A 624 -14.35 58.11 16.71
N CYS A 625 -14.46 57.49 15.54
CA CYS A 625 -14.48 58.16 14.24
C CYS A 625 -15.91 58.49 13.80
N GLN A 626 -16.07 59.58 13.05
CA GLN A 626 -17.30 59.86 12.30
C GLN A 626 -17.21 59.20 10.91
N ALA A 627 -18.34 58.71 10.39
CA ALA A 627 -18.36 57.96 9.13
C ALA A 627 -19.56 58.35 8.24
N ASP A 628 -19.25 58.98 7.10
CA ASP A 628 -20.19 59.19 6.01
C ASP A 628 -20.12 58.02 5.02
N ILE A 629 -21.27 57.66 4.43
CA ILE A 629 -21.37 56.53 3.50
C ILE A 629 -21.73 57.03 2.10
N ALA A 630 -21.10 56.47 1.08
CA ALA A 630 -21.48 56.56 -0.32
C ALA A 630 -21.67 55.14 -0.90
N SER A 631 -22.62 54.98 -1.82
CA SER A 631 -22.96 53.68 -2.42
C SER A 631 -22.19 53.38 -3.71
N HIS A 632 -21.37 54.33 -4.17
CA HIS A 632 -20.49 54.22 -5.34
C HIS A 632 -19.51 55.39 -5.41
N GLY A 633 -18.45 55.26 -6.22
CA GLY A 633 -17.39 56.26 -6.36
C GLY A 633 -17.88 57.64 -6.79
N ALA A 634 -18.87 57.76 -7.67
CA ALA A 634 -19.35 59.09 -8.10
C ALA A 634 -20.05 59.87 -6.96
N GLU A 635 -20.81 59.18 -6.11
CA GLU A 635 -21.41 59.78 -4.91
C GLU A 635 -20.31 60.12 -3.88
N ALA A 636 -19.29 59.28 -3.75
CA ALA A 636 -18.12 59.54 -2.91
C ALA A 636 -17.33 60.77 -3.38
N LEU A 637 -17.11 60.92 -4.69
CA LEU A 637 -16.41 62.05 -5.28
C LEU A 637 -17.20 63.36 -5.06
N GLU A 638 -18.53 63.35 -5.26
CA GLU A 638 -19.37 64.49 -4.91
C GLU A 638 -19.29 64.85 -3.42
N LYS A 639 -19.29 63.85 -2.52
CA LYS A 639 -19.17 64.06 -1.08
C LYS A 639 -17.80 64.60 -0.71
N TRP A 640 -16.72 64.05 -1.26
CA TRP A 640 -15.34 64.48 -1.05
C TRP A 640 -15.05 65.89 -1.59
N GLN A 641 -15.71 66.30 -2.69
CA GLN A 641 -15.63 67.67 -3.18
C GLN A 641 -16.41 68.69 -2.31
N LYS A 642 -17.44 68.24 -1.57
CA LYS A 642 -18.30 69.09 -0.74
C LYS A 642 -17.86 69.15 0.73
N ASN A 643 -17.24 68.08 1.24
CA ASN A 643 -16.88 67.88 2.65
C ASN A 643 -15.41 67.49 2.79
N SER A 644 -14.76 67.90 3.89
CA SER A 644 -13.41 67.44 4.23
C SER A 644 -13.45 66.11 4.98
N TYR A 645 -12.73 65.11 4.45
CA TYR A 645 -12.49 63.81 5.10
C TYR A 645 -10.99 63.63 5.41
N ASP A 646 -10.68 62.83 6.42
CA ASP A 646 -9.32 62.44 6.80
C ASP A 646 -8.87 61.14 6.13
N MET A 647 -9.81 60.33 5.63
CA MET A 647 -9.56 59.05 4.94
C MET A 647 -10.77 58.62 4.12
N ILE A 648 -10.52 57.88 3.03
CA ILE A 648 -11.53 57.15 2.26
C ILE A 648 -11.27 55.65 2.40
N LEU A 649 -12.31 54.88 2.75
CA LEU A 649 -12.33 53.42 2.67
C LEU A 649 -13.23 53.04 1.49
N THR A 650 -12.74 52.28 0.51
CA THR A 650 -13.50 51.98 -0.71
C THR A 650 -13.43 50.50 -1.06
N ASP A 651 -14.57 49.87 -1.38
CA ASP A 651 -14.52 48.62 -2.16
C ASP A 651 -13.88 48.92 -3.53
N LEU A 652 -13.16 47.96 -4.08
CA LEU A 652 -12.62 48.04 -5.43
C LEU A 652 -13.73 47.96 -6.49
N ASN A 653 -14.69 47.07 -6.30
CA ASN A 653 -15.68 46.70 -7.29
C ASN A 653 -17.05 47.25 -6.90
N MET A 654 -17.38 48.45 -7.39
CA MET A 654 -18.67 49.10 -7.14
C MET A 654 -19.30 49.59 -8.46
N PRO A 655 -20.64 49.71 -8.52
CA PRO A 655 -21.34 50.31 -9.67
C PRO A 655 -20.96 51.77 -9.89
N VAL A 656 -21.28 52.32 -11.07
CA VAL A 656 -21.14 53.75 -11.47
C VAL A 656 -19.70 54.29 -11.55
N MET A 657 -18.87 54.08 -10.53
CA MET A 657 -17.45 54.39 -10.48
C MET A 657 -16.82 53.49 -9.42
N GLY A 658 -15.93 52.59 -9.84
CA GLY A 658 -15.24 51.66 -8.95
C GLY A 658 -14.16 52.33 -8.10
N GLY A 659 -13.64 51.64 -7.08
CA GLY A 659 -12.65 52.20 -6.16
C GLY A 659 -11.38 52.70 -6.87
N LEU A 660 -10.87 51.94 -7.85
CA LEU A 660 -9.68 52.32 -8.62
C LEU A 660 -9.88 53.60 -9.45
N GLU A 661 -11.09 53.80 -9.98
CA GLU A 661 -11.43 54.97 -10.79
C GLU A 661 -11.71 56.21 -9.93
N LEU A 662 -12.37 56.01 -8.79
CA LEU A 662 -12.48 57.02 -7.73
C LEU A 662 -11.10 57.51 -7.31
N THR A 663 -10.18 56.60 -6.98
CA THR A 663 -8.81 56.95 -6.58
C THR A 663 -8.09 57.74 -7.67
N ARG A 664 -8.08 57.26 -8.93
CA ARG A 664 -7.44 57.99 -10.04
C ARG A 664 -8.01 59.40 -10.20
N THR A 665 -9.33 59.55 -10.11
CA THR A 665 -10.01 60.85 -10.22
C THR A 665 -9.66 61.78 -9.06
N VAL A 666 -9.59 61.25 -7.83
CA VAL A 666 -9.13 61.99 -6.64
C VAL A 666 -7.66 62.41 -6.81
N ARG A 667 -6.76 61.52 -7.25
CA ARG A 667 -5.33 61.83 -7.49
C ARG A 667 -5.12 62.85 -8.61
N GLU A 668 -5.94 62.86 -9.64
CA GLU A 668 -5.88 63.90 -10.67
C GLU A 668 -6.34 65.27 -10.17
N GLN A 669 -7.34 65.32 -9.29
CA GLN A 669 -7.78 66.57 -8.67
C GLN A 669 -6.80 67.06 -7.58
N GLU A 670 -6.11 66.16 -6.87
CA GLU A 670 -5.00 66.50 -5.97
C GLU A 670 -3.84 67.20 -6.70
N LYS A 671 -3.48 66.75 -7.91
CA LYS A 671 -2.46 67.42 -8.76
C LYS A 671 -2.81 68.89 -9.08
N GLY A 672 -4.08 69.28 -8.98
CA GLY A 672 -4.56 70.65 -9.14
C GLY A 672 -4.31 71.58 -7.93
N GLY A 673 -3.73 71.08 -6.84
CA GLY A 673 -3.45 71.83 -5.61
C GLY A 673 -4.17 71.33 -4.35
N GLY A 674 -4.74 70.12 -4.39
CA GLY A 674 -5.40 69.49 -3.26
C GLY A 674 -4.42 68.84 -2.28
N ARG A 675 -4.80 68.76 -0.99
CA ARG A 675 -4.08 67.95 0.00
C ARG A 675 -4.35 66.48 -0.26
N HIS A 676 -3.29 65.68 -0.29
CA HIS A 676 -3.35 64.23 -0.41
C HIS A 676 -4.23 63.61 0.69
N ILE A 677 -5.28 62.87 0.31
CA ILE A 677 -6.14 62.12 1.23
C ILE A 677 -5.79 60.62 1.19
N PRO A 678 -5.65 59.95 2.34
CA PRO A 678 -5.48 58.50 2.35
C PRO A 678 -6.70 57.77 1.76
N ILE A 679 -6.48 56.86 0.82
CA ILE A 679 -7.50 56.02 0.20
C ILE A 679 -7.10 54.56 0.32
N VAL A 680 -7.94 53.78 0.99
CA VAL A 680 -7.68 52.38 1.30
C VAL A 680 -8.74 51.48 0.69
N ALA A 681 -8.28 50.45 -0.01
CA ALA A 681 -9.15 49.47 -0.64
C ALA A 681 -9.67 48.43 0.35
N ILE A 682 -10.85 47.89 0.05
CA ILE A 682 -11.41 46.70 0.68
C ILE A 682 -11.65 45.66 -0.43
N THR A 683 -10.93 44.53 -0.44
CA THR A 683 -11.05 43.45 -1.45
C THR A 683 -11.47 42.10 -0.84
N ALA A 684 -12.10 41.23 -1.63
CA ALA A 684 -12.47 39.87 -1.23
C ALA A 684 -11.35 38.82 -1.42
N ALA A 685 -10.26 39.14 -2.14
CA ALA A 685 -9.14 38.21 -2.35
C ALA A 685 -7.80 38.96 -2.51
N ALA A 686 -6.77 38.53 -1.78
CA ALA A 686 -5.42 39.11 -1.86
C ALA A 686 -4.63 38.62 -3.10
N ILE A 687 -5.15 38.87 -4.30
CA ILE A 687 -4.50 38.47 -5.56
C ILE A 687 -3.49 39.55 -5.98
N ARG A 688 -2.26 39.13 -6.33
CA ARG A 688 -1.12 40.03 -6.61
C ARG A 688 -1.40 41.06 -7.72
N SER A 689 -2.27 40.74 -8.68
CA SER A 689 -2.70 41.66 -9.75
C SER A 689 -3.68 42.74 -9.29
N GLU A 690 -4.54 42.46 -8.32
CA GLU A 690 -5.45 43.47 -7.75
C GLU A 690 -4.66 44.48 -6.91
N LEU A 691 -3.75 43.99 -6.06
CA LEU A 691 -2.83 44.82 -5.28
C LEU A 691 -1.98 45.76 -6.17
N GLN A 692 -1.47 45.25 -7.30
CA GLN A 692 -0.77 46.07 -8.29
C GLN A 692 -1.70 47.16 -8.87
N GLY A 693 -2.93 46.81 -9.24
CA GLY A 693 -3.94 47.74 -9.73
C GLY A 693 -4.31 48.84 -8.73
N CYS A 694 -4.38 48.53 -7.44
CA CYS A 694 -4.59 49.48 -6.34
C CYS A 694 -3.46 50.51 -6.27
N LEU A 695 -2.21 50.04 -6.25
CA LEU A 695 -1.02 50.89 -6.17
C LEU A 695 -0.85 51.75 -7.44
N ASP A 696 -1.07 51.17 -8.63
CA ASP A 696 -1.02 51.88 -9.92
C ASP A 696 -2.14 52.92 -10.06
N ALA A 697 -3.28 52.72 -9.38
CA ALA A 697 -4.34 53.74 -9.26
C ALA A 697 -3.99 54.85 -8.24
N GLY A 698 -2.99 54.62 -7.38
CA GLY A 698 -2.55 55.54 -6.34
C GLY A 698 -3.26 55.35 -5.00
N MET A 699 -3.74 54.15 -4.66
CA MET A 699 -4.24 53.82 -3.33
C MET A 699 -3.09 53.61 -2.34
N ASP A 700 -3.37 53.86 -1.06
CA ASP A 700 -2.35 53.94 -0.01
C ASP A 700 -2.22 52.64 0.79
N ASP A 701 -3.31 51.87 0.92
CA ASP A 701 -3.33 50.59 1.65
C ASP A 701 -4.48 49.69 1.16
N VAL A 702 -4.47 48.42 1.56
CA VAL A 702 -5.49 47.43 1.17
C VAL A 702 -5.85 46.53 2.34
N LEU A 703 -7.15 46.33 2.57
CA LEU A 703 -7.72 45.43 3.58
C LEU A 703 -8.58 44.34 2.94
N THR A 704 -8.62 43.16 3.56
CA THR A 704 -9.36 42.00 3.04
C THR A 704 -10.71 41.80 3.73
N LYS A 705 -11.73 41.37 2.98
CA LYS A 705 -13.02 40.91 3.51
C LYS A 705 -12.89 39.45 4.01
N PRO A 706 -13.45 39.08 5.18
CA PRO A 706 -14.20 39.90 6.12
C PRO A 706 -13.30 40.86 6.92
N LEU A 707 -13.72 42.12 7.05
CA LEU A 707 -12.89 43.17 7.63
C LEU A 707 -12.79 43.05 9.16
N ALA A 708 -11.60 42.78 9.68
CA ALA A 708 -11.35 42.86 11.11
C ALA A 708 -11.14 44.32 11.53
N LEU A 709 -11.72 44.67 12.68
CA LEU A 709 -11.46 45.91 13.42
C LEU A 709 -9.95 46.07 13.79
N GLU A 710 -9.09 45.03 13.60
CA GLU A 710 -7.60 45.12 13.57
C GLU A 710 -7.29 46.02 12.44
N ASP A 711 -7.21 45.39 11.28
CA ASP A 711 -6.73 45.93 10.04
C ASP A 711 -7.42 47.29 9.78
N LEU A 712 -8.69 47.48 10.18
CA LEU A 712 -9.32 48.80 10.25
C LEU A 712 -8.67 49.81 11.23
N ARG A 713 -8.61 49.50 12.53
CA ARG A 713 -7.91 50.31 13.55
C ARG A 713 -6.41 50.46 13.21
N THR A 714 -5.74 49.46 12.60
CA THR A 714 -4.32 49.44 12.14
C THR A 714 -4.05 50.24 10.89
N THR A 715 -5.11 50.54 10.16
CA THR A 715 -4.99 51.38 8.96
C THR A 715 -5.29 52.82 9.34
N LEU A 716 -6.09 53.04 10.39
CA LEU A 716 -6.04 54.29 11.16
C LEU A 716 -4.63 54.47 11.85
N ARG A 717 -3.93 53.39 12.29
CA ARG A 717 -2.42 53.07 12.37
C ARG A 717 -1.48 53.43 11.26
N ARG A 718 -1.94 54.15 10.27
CA ARG A 718 -1.07 54.43 9.14
C ARG A 718 -1.45 55.70 8.40
N TRP A 719 -2.70 56.15 8.54
CA TRP A 719 -3.23 57.17 7.65
C TRP A 719 -3.89 58.41 8.29
N THR A 720 -4.53 58.35 9.47
CA THR A 720 -5.44 59.45 9.89
C THR A 720 -4.88 60.53 10.82
N GLY A 721 -4.62 60.35 12.12
CA GLY A 721 -4.76 59.17 12.96
C GLY A 721 -4.23 59.45 14.38
N PHE A 722 -4.89 60.38 15.05
CA PHE A 722 -5.73 59.92 16.16
C PHE A 722 -5.17 58.86 17.13
N GLU A 723 -3.96 59.01 17.66
CA GLU A 723 -3.64 58.36 18.94
C GLU A 723 -4.69 58.80 19.97
N MET A 724 -5.42 57.83 20.52
CA MET A 724 -6.17 58.05 21.74
C MET A 724 -5.16 58.38 22.83
N THR A 725 -5.20 59.61 23.35
CA THR A 725 -4.31 60.08 24.41
C THR A 725 -4.45 59.19 25.66
N PRO A 726 -3.41 58.44 26.07
CA PRO A 726 -3.33 57.91 27.43
C PRO A 726 -2.95 59.07 28.39
N PRO A 727 -3.25 58.97 29.69
CA PRO A 727 -2.66 59.88 30.67
C PRO A 727 -1.13 59.75 30.73
N VAL A 728 -0.48 60.90 30.98
CA VAL A 728 0.95 61.15 31.30
C VAL A 728 1.46 60.16 32.40
N THR A 729 2.72 59.71 32.51
CA THR A 729 4.03 60.43 32.53
C THR A 729 5.26 59.55 32.20
N ALA A 730 6.40 60.23 32.02
CA ALA A 730 7.79 59.89 32.39
C ALA A 730 8.02 58.74 33.43
N GLU A 731 9.21 58.14 33.55
CA GLU A 731 10.55 58.57 33.11
C GLU A 731 11.37 57.39 32.52
N ALA A 732 12.65 57.61 32.19
CA ALA A 732 13.55 56.53 31.78
C ALA A 732 14.94 56.71 32.41
N ALA A 733 15.16 56.07 33.56
CA ALA A 733 16.48 55.66 34.05
C ALA A 733 16.40 54.64 35.23
N VAL A 734 17.51 54.34 35.92
CA VAL A 734 17.75 53.21 36.86
C VAL A 734 17.82 51.81 36.21
N ILE A 735 18.93 51.52 35.52
CA ILE A 735 19.46 50.14 35.53
C ILE A 735 20.59 50.10 36.55
N GLY A 736 20.24 49.80 37.81
CA GLY A 736 21.21 49.89 38.90
C GLY A 736 20.86 49.26 40.25
N GLN A 737 19.66 48.72 40.51
CA GLN A 737 19.42 48.06 41.81
C GLN A 737 18.26 47.04 41.96
N PHE A 738 17.49 46.70 40.91
CA PHE A 738 16.38 45.74 41.05
C PHE A 738 16.82 44.28 41.02
N GLY A 739 17.40 43.83 42.14
CA GLY A 739 17.40 42.43 42.52
C GLY A 739 15.98 42.00 42.90
N LEU A 740 15.19 41.57 41.91
CA LEU A 740 13.89 40.94 42.15
C LEU A 740 14.10 39.60 42.87
N LYS A 741 13.90 39.62 44.20
CA LYS A 741 13.48 38.43 44.93
C LYS A 741 12.05 38.12 44.50
N THR A 742 11.88 37.26 43.50
CA THR A 742 10.65 36.47 43.41
C THR A 742 10.52 35.66 44.71
N GLU A 743 9.34 35.70 45.33
CA GLU A 743 9.02 34.71 46.36
C GLU A 743 9.09 33.32 45.73
N THR A 744 9.55 32.33 46.48
CA THR A 744 9.86 30.97 45.98
C THR A 744 8.65 30.18 45.47
N SER A 745 7.48 30.82 45.32
CA SER A 745 6.25 30.24 44.79
C SER A 745 5.89 30.72 43.38
N ASP A 746 6.33 31.91 42.95
CA ASP A 746 5.98 32.45 41.62
C ASP A 746 6.91 31.92 40.51
N ALA A 747 8.16 31.58 40.87
CA ALA A 747 9.14 31.01 39.94
C ALA A 747 8.78 29.60 39.43
N ASP A 748 7.97 28.84 40.17
CA ASP A 748 7.46 27.53 39.75
C ASP A 748 6.30 27.63 38.73
N ILE A 749 5.71 28.82 38.57
CA ILE A 749 4.55 29.08 37.68
C ILE A 749 5.02 29.71 36.36
N LEU A 750 5.89 30.73 36.43
CA LEU A 750 6.44 31.43 35.27
C LEU A 750 7.94 31.67 35.44
N ASP A 751 8.75 30.72 34.98
CA ASP A 751 10.22 30.84 35.03
C ASP A 751 10.76 31.67 33.86
N LEU A 752 10.82 32.98 34.05
CA LEU A 752 11.45 33.89 33.09
C LEU A 752 12.98 33.69 32.96
N THR A 753 13.63 32.93 33.85
CA THR A 753 15.10 32.72 33.81
C THR A 753 15.52 32.06 32.51
N ASN A 754 14.74 31.08 32.01
CA ASN A 754 14.97 30.46 30.71
C ASN A 754 14.80 31.47 29.56
N LEU A 755 13.77 32.32 29.60
CA LEU A 755 13.52 33.32 28.57
C LEU A 755 14.61 34.41 28.54
N TYR A 756 15.11 34.85 29.71
CA TYR A 756 16.28 35.74 29.80
C TYR A 756 17.59 35.07 29.36
N ALA A 757 17.80 33.79 29.68
CA ALA A 757 18.98 33.04 29.23
C ALA A 757 19.01 32.81 27.72
N ILE A 758 17.83 32.63 27.11
CA ILE A 758 17.65 32.46 25.65
C ILE A 758 17.78 33.78 24.89
N LEU A 759 17.28 34.90 25.45
CA LEU A 759 17.26 36.20 24.77
C LEU A 759 18.49 37.09 25.05
N GLY A 760 19.27 36.83 26.11
CA GLY A 760 20.44 37.65 26.47
C GLY A 760 20.06 39.06 26.97
N GLN A 761 21.00 40.01 26.91
CA GLN A 761 20.80 41.39 27.39
C GLN A 761 19.83 42.21 26.49
N VAL A 762 18.52 41.98 26.59
CA VAL A 762 17.48 42.83 25.96
C VAL A 762 16.28 43.06 26.90
N ASN A 763 15.59 44.18 26.68
CA ASN A 763 14.61 44.80 27.57
C ASN A 763 13.37 43.94 27.95
N LEU A 764 12.89 44.15 29.18
CA LEU A 764 11.67 43.57 29.77
C LEU A 764 10.42 43.64 28.86
N VAL A 765 10.31 44.67 28.02
CA VAL A 765 9.17 44.85 27.11
C VAL A 765 9.03 43.67 26.13
N GLN A 766 10.13 43.21 25.52
CA GLN A 766 10.09 42.09 24.56
C GLN A 766 9.74 40.76 25.22
N ALA A 767 10.16 40.57 26.48
CA ALA A 767 9.76 39.42 27.28
C ALA A 767 8.24 39.43 27.52
N ARG A 768 7.65 40.60 27.77
CA ARG A 768 6.20 40.73 28.00
C ARG A 768 5.37 40.47 26.75
N ASP A 769 5.80 40.96 25.59
CA ASP A 769 5.07 40.73 24.33
C ASP A 769 4.99 39.23 23.99
N LEU A 770 6.07 38.47 24.25
CA LEU A 770 6.11 37.01 24.07
C LEU A 770 5.13 36.28 25.01
N VAL A 771 5.15 36.59 26.32
CA VAL A 771 4.24 35.98 27.29
C VAL A 771 2.78 36.32 26.99
N ASN A 772 2.49 37.57 26.63
CA ASN A 772 1.13 38.02 26.30
C ASN A 772 0.59 37.33 25.02
N THR A 773 1.42 37.19 23.98
CA THR A 773 1.07 36.46 22.74
C THR A 773 0.76 34.99 23.02
N PHE A 774 1.53 34.34 23.90
CA PHE A 774 1.23 32.98 24.37
C PHE A 774 -0.11 32.91 25.12
N LEU A 775 -0.36 33.81 26.09
CA LEU A 775 -1.60 33.82 26.87
C LEU A 775 -2.87 33.92 26.01
N LEU A 776 -2.82 34.76 24.97
CA LEU A 776 -3.92 34.92 24.01
C LEU A 776 -4.12 33.65 23.16
N THR A 777 -3.07 33.19 22.47
CA THR A 777 -3.15 32.05 21.56
C THR A 777 -3.52 30.73 22.26
N ALA A 778 -3.02 30.50 23.48
CA ALA A 778 -3.37 29.34 24.29
C ALA A 778 -4.83 29.37 24.78
N ARG A 779 -5.36 30.55 25.14
CA ARG A 779 -6.75 30.72 25.56
C ARG A 779 -7.72 30.41 24.42
N ASP A 780 -7.45 30.91 23.22
CA ASP A 780 -8.32 30.70 22.05
C ASP A 780 -8.37 29.22 21.62
N GLY A 781 -7.23 28.52 21.62
CA GLY A 781 -7.19 27.10 21.27
C GLY A 781 -7.84 26.19 22.33
N LEU A 782 -7.74 26.51 23.63
CA LEU A 782 -8.51 25.81 24.67
C LEU A 782 -10.02 26.02 24.51
N ALA A 783 -10.47 27.23 24.17
CA ALA A 783 -11.88 27.51 23.87
C ALA A 783 -12.39 26.75 22.64
N ALA A 784 -11.56 26.59 21.61
CA ALA A 784 -11.86 25.76 20.44
C ALA A 784 -12.00 24.26 20.80
N LEU A 785 -11.11 23.72 21.65
CA LEU A 785 -11.23 22.32 22.11
C LEU A 785 -12.47 22.08 22.99
N ARG A 786 -12.90 23.09 23.74
CA ARG A 786 -14.10 23.02 24.60
C ARG A 786 -15.43 23.10 23.84
N THR A 787 -15.39 23.62 22.62
CA THR A 787 -16.55 23.70 21.70
C THR A 787 -16.53 22.60 20.63
N GLY A 788 -15.39 21.93 20.41
CA GLY A 788 -15.28 20.71 19.61
C GLY A 788 -15.68 19.44 20.37
N ASN A 789 -16.07 18.40 19.62
CA ASN A 789 -16.64 17.14 20.16
C ASN A 789 -15.63 16.19 20.85
N GLY A 790 -14.51 16.69 21.39
CA GLY A 790 -13.56 15.89 22.15
C GLY A 790 -12.82 14.81 21.34
N ASP A 791 -12.71 14.96 20.02
CA ASP A 791 -11.96 14.04 19.16
C ASP A 791 -10.47 13.99 19.59
N SER A 792 -10.00 12.79 19.93
CA SER A 792 -8.61 12.45 20.24
C SER A 792 -7.61 13.09 19.27
N VAL A 793 -7.93 13.14 17.97
CA VAL A 793 -7.07 13.70 16.92
C VAL A 793 -6.99 15.23 17.02
N ALA A 794 -8.11 15.90 17.26
CA ALA A 794 -8.16 17.35 17.41
C ALA A 794 -7.44 17.81 18.70
N ILE A 795 -7.68 17.10 19.81
CA ILE A 795 -7.00 17.35 21.10
C ILE A 795 -5.49 17.17 20.95
N ALA A 796 -5.04 16.06 20.34
CA ALA A 796 -3.62 15.80 20.14
C ALA A 796 -2.95 16.87 19.24
N ARG A 797 -3.65 17.35 18.21
CA ARG A 797 -3.14 18.41 17.31
C ARG A 797 -2.96 19.75 18.02
N GLU A 798 -3.96 20.19 18.78
CA GLU A 798 -3.93 21.50 19.43
C GLU A 798 -2.97 21.53 20.63
N MET A 799 -2.92 20.46 21.42
CA MET A 799 -1.92 20.33 22.51
C MET A 799 -0.49 20.28 21.97
N HIS A 800 -0.26 19.65 20.82
CA HIS A 800 1.05 19.68 20.16
C HIS A 800 1.47 21.10 19.76
N LYS A 801 0.53 21.92 19.27
CA LYS A 801 0.75 23.32 18.90
C LYS A 801 1.12 24.19 20.11
N GLN A 802 0.40 24.06 21.22
CA GLN A 802 0.54 24.94 22.38
C GLN A 802 1.71 24.59 23.32
N LYS A 803 2.16 23.32 23.33
CA LYS A 803 3.22 22.83 24.22
C LYS A 803 4.56 23.57 24.04
N SER A 804 4.94 23.89 22.81
CA SER A 804 6.26 24.48 22.51
C SER A 804 6.34 25.97 22.89
N PRO A 805 5.38 26.84 22.53
CA PRO A 805 5.32 28.22 23.03
C PRO A 805 5.32 28.32 24.55
N ALA A 806 4.56 27.46 25.25
CA ALA A 806 4.52 27.42 26.71
C ALA A 806 5.91 27.21 27.35
N ARG A 807 6.75 26.34 26.76
CA ARG A 807 8.13 26.13 27.23
C ARG A 807 9.04 27.33 26.97
N ILE A 808 8.85 28.02 25.84
CA ILE A 808 9.66 29.19 25.46
C ILE A 808 9.41 30.36 26.45
N VAL A 809 8.15 30.59 26.86
CA VAL A 809 7.81 31.68 27.77
C VAL A 809 8.02 31.36 29.26
N GLY A 810 8.40 30.14 29.62
CA GLY A 810 8.62 29.71 31.01
C GLY A 810 7.38 29.16 31.73
N ALA A 811 6.26 28.94 31.03
CA ALA A 811 5.02 28.36 31.56
C ALA A 811 5.10 26.82 31.67
N LEU A 812 6.08 26.32 32.45
CA LEU A 812 6.45 24.90 32.47
C LEU A 812 5.32 23.97 32.95
N ARG A 813 4.54 24.39 33.96
CA ARG A 813 3.38 23.61 34.46
C ARG A 813 2.31 23.41 33.37
N TYR A 814 2.02 24.45 32.58
CA TYR A 814 1.09 24.38 31.47
C TYR A 814 1.60 23.41 30.38
N ALA A 815 2.88 23.50 30.01
CA ALA A 815 3.50 22.62 29.02
C ALA A 815 3.46 21.13 29.41
N GLY A 816 3.64 20.80 30.70
CA GLY A 816 3.56 19.43 31.20
C GLY A 816 2.14 18.83 31.18
N LEU A 817 1.12 19.66 31.44
CA LEU A 817 -0.28 19.25 31.32
C LEU A 817 -0.66 19.01 29.86
N ALA A 818 -0.22 19.87 28.94
CA ALA A 818 -0.47 19.73 27.51
C ALA A 818 0.15 18.45 26.94
N GLU A 819 1.39 18.13 27.33
CA GLU A 819 2.07 16.88 26.93
C GLU A 819 1.37 15.61 27.44
N THR A 820 0.83 15.67 28.65
CA THR A 820 0.08 14.56 29.25
C THR A 820 -1.24 14.32 28.51
N LEU A 821 -1.92 15.38 28.09
CA LEU A 821 -3.16 15.30 27.33
C LEU A 821 -2.91 14.85 25.88
N GLU A 822 -1.87 15.38 25.22
CA GLU A 822 -1.40 14.96 23.89
C GLU A 822 -1.12 13.45 23.85
N THR A 823 -0.41 12.92 24.85
CA THR A 823 0.00 11.51 24.90
C THR A 823 -1.22 10.59 25.07
N LYS A 824 -2.10 10.88 26.03
CA LYS A 824 -3.28 10.04 26.30
C LYS A 824 -4.29 10.05 25.14
N ALA A 825 -4.41 11.17 24.44
CA ALA A 825 -5.24 11.27 23.23
C ALA A 825 -4.67 10.44 22.07
N LYS A 826 -3.34 10.37 21.92
CA LYS A 826 -2.68 9.52 20.91
C LYS A 826 -2.77 8.02 21.21
N GLU A 827 -2.92 7.64 22.47
CA GLU A 827 -3.07 6.24 22.92
C GLU A 827 -4.55 5.77 22.95
N ASP A 828 -5.49 6.62 22.56
CA ASP A 828 -6.95 6.39 22.57
C ASP A 828 -7.48 5.89 23.93
N SER A 829 -6.83 6.35 25.00
CA SER A 829 -7.20 6.08 26.39
C SER A 829 -8.46 6.87 26.76
N ILE A 830 -9.29 6.33 27.68
CA ILE A 830 -10.41 7.11 28.24
C ILE A 830 -9.85 8.28 29.05
N VAL A 831 -9.87 9.48 28.45
CA VAL A 831 -9.51 10.74 29.11
C VAL A 831 -10.78 11.45 29.55
N ASP A 832 -10.85 11.87 30.80
CA ASP A 832 -11.78 12.93 31.21
C ASP A 832 -11.25 14.26 30.65
N VAL A 833 -11.63 14.55 29.40
CA VAL A 833 -11.20 15.74 28.65
C VAL A 833 -11.59 17.02 29.39
N ASN A 834 -12.74 17.05 30.07
CA ASN A 834 -13.19 18.21 30.83
C ASN A 834 -12.30 18.47 32.05
N SER A 835 -11.93 17.43 32.79
CA SER A 835 -10.98 17.54 33.91
C SER A 835 -9.58 17.97 33.45
N ALA A 836 -9.11 17.44 32.31
CA ALA A 836 -7.81 17.80 31.74
C ALA A 836 -7.77 19.25 31.22
N LEU A 837 -8.81 19.71 30.50
CA LEU A 837 -8.92 21.09 30.02
C LEU A 837 -9.05 22.08 31.20
N ALA A 838 -9.83 21.76 32.23
CA ALA A 838 -9.92 22.60 33.43
C ALA A 838 -8.56 22.78 34.13
N GLY A 839 -7.73 21.72 34.18
CA GLY A 839 -6.37 21.82 34.70
C GLY A 839 -5.44 22.73 33.87
N LEU A 840 -5.60 22.72 32.55
CA LEU A 840 -4.88 23.60 31.62
C LEU A 840 -5.32 25.06 31.75
N GLU A 841 -6.63 25.32 31.80
CA GLU A 841 -7.17 26.67 32.01
C GLU A 841 -6.73 27.26 33.34
N GLN A 842 -6.70 26.47 34.42
CA GLN A 842 -6.19 26.90 35.71
C GLN A 842 -4.70 27.29 35.61
N ALA A 843 -3.86 26.43 35.02
CA ALA A 843 -2.44 26.73 34.85
C ALA A 843 -2.19 27.97 33.97
N LEU A 844 -3.03 28.24 32.97
CA LEU A 844 -2.94 29.45 32.15
C LEU A 844 -3.35 30.71 32.93
N SER A 845 -4.36 30.61 33.81
CA SER A 845 -4.78 31.71 34.68
C SER A 845 -3.71 32.07 35.71
N GLU A 846 -3.05 31.07 36.30
CA GLU A 846 -1.93 31.28 37.22
C GLU A 846 -0.76 32.04 36.53
N VAL A 847 -0.42 31.70 35.28
CA VAL A 847 0.58 32.43 34.48
C VAL A 847 0.15 33.87 34.21
N ALA A 848 -1.13 34.10 33.89
CA ALA A 848 -1.65 35.45 33.67
C ALA A 848 -1.61 36.31 34.96
N GLU A 849 -1.91 35.73 36.13
CA GLU A 849 -1.81 36.43 37.41
C GLU A 849 -0.37 36.82 37.76
N VAL A 850 0.60 35.90 37.57
CA VAL A 850 2.03 36.22 37.78
C VAL A 850 2.49 37.30 36.78
N PHE A 851 1.99 37.24 35.54
CA PHE A 851 2.29 38.24 34.50
C PHE A 851 1.78 39.65 34.82
N GLU A 852 0.59 39.79 35.40
CA GLU A 852 0.09 41.10 35.86
C GLU A 852 0.84 41.61 37.10
N ARG A 853 1.29 40.73 38.00
CA ARG A 853 2.10 41.12 39.18
C ARG A 853 3.50 41.65 38.84
N LEU A 854 3.98 41.50 37.60
CA LEU A 854 5.37 41.72 37.21
C LEU A 854 5.78 43.19 36.95
N ASP A 855 4.96 44.21 37.24
CA ASP A 855 5.40 45.62 37.14
C ASP A 855 4.53 46.63 37.90
N THR A 856 5.15 47.66 38.51
CA THR A 856 4.51 48.99 38.78
C THR A 856 5.40 50.10 39.37
N SER A 857 6.70 49.92 39.70
CA SER A 857 7.39 50.93 40.56
C SER A 857 8.93 51.10 40.50
N ALA A 858 9.59 51.00 39.33
CA ALA A 858 11.05 50.71 39.30
C ALA A 858 12.00 51.53 38.38
N LEU A 859 11.59 52.60 37.66
CA LEU A 859 12.38 53.16 36.54
C LEU A 859 12.57 54.71 36.47
N ASP A 860 12.70 55.38 37.62
CA ASP A 860 13.08 56.81 37.70
C ASP A 860 14.47 57.00 38.37
N GLN A 861 15.49 57.47 37.60
CA GLN A 861 16.84 58.01 37.97
C GLN A 861 18.13 57.34 37.42
N ASP A 862 18.89 58.15 36.65
CA ASP A 862 20.27 57.96 36.15
C ASP A 862 20.71 56.69 35.38
N ALA A 863 21.11 56.90 34.12
CA ALA A 863 22.28 56.25 33.49
C ALA A 863 22.78 57.08 32.28
N ALA A 864 24.01 57.60 32.37
CA ALA A 864 24.72 58.28 31.29
C ALA A 864 25.56 57.27 30.44
N PRO A 865 26.25 57.66 29.35
CA PRO A 865 26.64 56.73 28.29
C PRO A 865 27.86 55.87 28.63
N VAL A 866 27.88 54.63 28.11
CA VAL A 866 29.06 53.76 28.07
C VAL A 866 29.19 53.13 26.68
N GLU A 867 30.38 53.24 26.12
CA GLU A 867 30.81 52.57 24.89
C GLU A 867 31.21 51.12 25.21
N ASP A 868 30.69 50.15 24.45
CA ASP A 868 31.54 49.08 23.89
C ASP A 868 30.78 48.29 22.81
N ARG A 869 31.07 48.56 21.54
CA ARG A 869 30.77 47.61 20.46
C ARG A 869 31.92 46.63 20.37
N ALA A 870 31.86 45.55 21.14
CA ALA A 870 32.58 44.35 20.78
C ALA A 870 32.08 43.90 19.39
N GLU A 871 32.94 43.90 18.39
CA GLU A 871 32.61 43.45 17.04
C GLU A 871 32.23 41.96 17.08
N VAL A 872 30.92 41.67 17.09
CA VAL A 872 30.43 40.33 16.79
C VAL A 872 30.80 40.05 15.34
N ALA A 873 31.77 39.16 15.13
CA ALA A 873 32.23 38.79 13.80
C ALA A 873 31.03 38.30 12.98
N LEU A 874 30.84 38.89 11.79
CA LEU A 874 29.73 38.57 10.90
C LEU A 874 29.79 37.08 10.52
N ILE A 875 28.74 36.32 10.84
CA ILE A 875 28.68 34.88 10.53
C ILE A 875 28.06 34.63 9.15
N CYS A 876 27.00 35.34 8.79
CA CYS A 876 26.46 35.35 7.42
C CYS A 876 25.73 36.66 7.07
N GLY A 877 25.60 36.94 5.78
CA GLY A 877 25.03 38.17 5.24
C GLY A 877 23.53 38.29 5.44
N SER A 878 22.75 37.32 4.97
CA SER A 878 21.30 37.31 5.17
C SER A 878 20.70 35.92 5.35
N ALA A 879 19.61 35.84 6.11
CA ALA A 879 18.86 34.62 6.38
C ALA A 879 17.35 34.80 6.25
N LEU A 880 16.64 33.78 5.75
CA LEU A 880 15.17 33.73 5.73
C LEU A 880 14.67 32.66 6.71
N VAL A 881 13.82 33.05 7.67
CA VAL A 881 13.14 32.15 8.61
C VAL A 881 11.69 31.93 8.17
N ILE A 882 11.26 30.68 8.15
CA ILE A 882 9.94 30.25 7.68
C ILE A 882 9.31 29.35 8.75
N ASP A 883 8.20 29.80 9.32
CA ASP A 883 7.50 29.18 10.44
C ASP A 883 6.08 29.76 10.50
N ASP A 884 5.05 28.96 10.81
CA ASP A 884 3.67 29.46 10.91
C ASP A 884 3.34 30.03 12.30
N ASP A 885 4.22 29.82 13.28
CA ASP A 885 4.10 30.39 14.62
C ASP A 885 4.82 31.75 14.73
N PRO A 886 4.10 32.87 14.97
CA PRO A 886 4.70 34.20 15.10
C PRO A 886 5.65 34.33 16.30
N VAL A 887 5.46 33.53 17.36
CA VAL A 887 6.36 33.48 18.53
C VAL A 887 7.71 32.89 18.11
N VAL A 888 7.70 31.84 17.28
CA VAL A 888 8.92 31.22 16.77
C VAL A 888 9.63 32.13 15.77
N LEU A 889 8.91 32.77 14.84
CA LEU A 889 9.49 33.76 13.92
C LEU A 889 10.19 34.90 14.68
N MET A 890 9.54 35.47 15.70
CA MET A 890 10.10 36.59 16.47
C MET A 890 11.32 36.16 17.30
N HIS A 891 11.27 34.97 17.90
CA HIS A 891 12.40 34.39 18.64
C HIS A 891 13.60 34.13 17.72
N MET A 892 13.40 33.44 16.58
CA MET A 892 14.46 33.12 15.63
C MET A 892 15.10 34.37 15.00
N SER A 893 14.30 35.39 14.68
CA SER A 893 14.81 36.67 14.18
C SER A 893 15.70 37.38 15.20
N SER A 894 15.27 37.43 16.48
CA SER A 894 16.06 37.98 17.59
C SER A 894 17.36 37.21 17.82
N MET A 895 17.32 35.87 17.73
CA MET A 895 18.47 34.99 17.92
C MET A 895 19.51 35.14 16.80
N LEU A 896 19.09 35.04 15.53
CA LEU A 896 20.00 35.14 14.38
C LEU A 896 20.69 36.51 14.31
N SER A 897 19.94 37.59 14.59
CA SER A 897 20.51 38.95 14.64
C SER A 897 21.63 39.07 15.70
N LYS A 898 21.47 38.43 16.87
CA LYS A 898 22.48 38.41 17.95
C LYS A 898 23.68 37.52 17.64
N LEU A 899 23.49 36.48 16.83
CA LEU A 899 24.55 35.61 16.34
C LEU A 899 25.35 36.22 15.17
N GLY A 900 25.12 37.48 14.81
CA GLY A 900 25.89 38.16 13.75
C GLY A 900 25.41 37.86 12.34
N VAL A 901 24.11 37.57 12.15
CA VAL A 901 23.45 37.62 10.85
C VAL A 901 23.01 39.06 10.56
N ARG A 902 23.37 39.63 9.40
CA ARG A 902 23.17 41.06 9.12
C ARG A 902 21.74 41.43 8.71
N GLU A 903 21.02 40.57 7.99
CA GLU A 903 19.61 40.77 7.62
C GLU A 903 18.83 39.47 7.86
N VAL A 904 17.73 39.54 8.62
CA VAL A 904 16.87 38.38 8.87
C VAL A 904 15.45 38.66 8.36
N LEU A 905 15.06 37.97 7.32
CA LEU A 905 13.72 37.99 6.74
C LEU A 905 12.85 36.91 7.38
N THR A 906 11.53 37.14 7.45
CA THR A 906 10.57 36.18 8.01
C THR A 906 9.39 35.93 7.05
N ALA A 907 8.87 34.70 7.06
CA ALA A 907 7.71 34.31 6.27
C ALA A 907 6.78 33.39 7.06
N GLU A 908 5.51 33.81 7.25
CA GLU A 908 4.49 33.01 7.94
C GLU A 908 3.88 31.86 7.11
N SER A 909 4.32 31.68 5.86
CA SER A 909 3.86 30.60 4.99
C SER A 909 4.86 30.30 3.86
N GLY A 910 4.83 29.08 3.33
CA GLY A 910 5.65 28.70 2.18
C GLY A 910 5.37 29.53 0.92
N ARG A 911 4.14 30.04 0.75
CA ARG A 911 3.80 30.96 -0.36
C ARG A 911 4.54 32.29 -0.24
N LYS A 912 4.59 32.88 0.96
CA LYS A 912 5.31 34.14 1.23
C LYS A 912 6.82 33.95 1.08
N ALA A 913 7.36 32.81 1.52
CA ALA A 913 8.76 32.46 1.34
C ALA A 913 9.18 32.35 -0.14
N LEU A 914 8.38 31.70 -0.99
CA LEU A 914 8.65 31.64 -2.43
C LEU A 914 8.69 33.04 -3.07
N GLN A 915 7.75 33.92 -2.71
CA GLN A 915 7.74 35.29 -3.24
C GLN A 915 8.97 36.12 -2.84
N ILE A 916 9.53 35.88 -1.63
CA ILE A 916 10.76 36.52 -1.16
C ILE A 916 11.97 35.97 -1.93
N ILE A 917 12.04 34.65 -2.15
CA ILE A 917 13.17 34.04 -2.87
C ILE A 917 13.15 34.42 -4.35
N ASP A 918 12.00 34.41 -5.03
CA ASP A 918 11.89 34.87 -6.43
C ASP A 918 12.40 36.31 -6.64
N GLN A 919 12.45 37.12 -5.56
CA GLN A 919 12.94 38.50 -5.60
C GLN A 919 14.40 38.66 -5.13
N ARG A 920 14.96 37.72 -4.34
CA ARG A 920 16.25 37.87 -3.65
C ARG A 920 17.10 36.58 -3.56
N VAL A 921 16.94 35.63 -4.48
CA VAL A 921 17.62 34.31 -4.43
C VAL A 921 19.15 34.39 -4.34
N ASP A 922 19.78 35.39 -4.98
CA ASP A 922 21.23 35.59 -4.99
C ASP A 922 21.76 36.32 -3.73
N GLU A 923 20.89 36.93 -2.92
CA GLU A 923 21.25 37.66 -1.70
C GLU A 923 21.16 36.78 -0.43
N LEU A 924 20.41 35.68 -0.50
CA LEU A 924 20.11 34.80 0.64
C LEU A 924 21.21 33.74 0.86
N GLU A 925 21.89 33.81 2.01
CA GLU A 925 22.96 32.87 2.37
C GLU A 925 22.45 31.68 3.19
N VAL A 926 21.39 31.87 3.98
CA VAL A 926 20.80 30.82 4.84
C VAL A 926 19.28 30.83 4.77
N LEU A 927 18.69 29.64 4.82
CA LEU A 927 17.26 29.45 4.95
C LEU A 927 16.96 28.51 6.12
N VAL A 928 16.05 28.91 7.00
CA VAL A 928 15.64 28.15 8.18
C VAL A 928 14.13 27.86 8.06
N CYS A 929 13.75 26.60 7.90
CA CYS A 929 12.39 26.20 7.52
C CYS A 929 11.79 25.21 8.50
N ASP A 930 10.61 25.49 9.07
CA ASP A 930 9.79 24.44 9.68
C ASP A 930 9.24 23.49 8.61
N LEU A 931 9.07 22.21 8.98
CA LEU A 931 8.48 21.20 8.11
C LEU A 931 6.95 21.20 8.16
N ASN A 932 6.33 21.63 9.26
CA ASN A 932 4.91 21.42 9.52
C ASN A 932 4.09 22.72 9.46
N MET A 933 3.99 23.31 8.26
CA MET A 933 3.26 24.57 8.02
C MET A 933 1.91 24.33 7.31
N PRO A 934 0.86 25.12 7.59
CA PRO A 934 -0.41 25.09 6.87
C PRO A 934 -0.29 25.68 5.45
N GLU A 935 -1.27 25.37 4.60
CA GLU A 935 -1.35 25.65 3.15
C GLU A 935 -0.27 25.02 2.26
N MET A 936 0.99 25.06 2.67
CA MET A 936 2.14 24.50 1.97
C MET A 936 3.16 24.02 3.01
N ASP A 937 3.30 22.70 3.16
CA ASP A 937 4.26 22.13 4.08
C ASP A 937 5.71 22.39 3.66
N GLY A 938 6.65 22.23 4.60
CA GLY A 938 8.06 22.50 4.35
C GLY A 938 8.68 21.55 3.32
N VAL A 939 8.13 20.35 3.09
CA VAL A 939 8.63 19.39 2.10
C VAL A 939 8.22 19.81 0.69
N GLU A 940 6.98 20.27 0.49
CA GLU A 940 6.54 20.86 -0.77
C GLU A 940 7.34 22.14 -1.08
N LEU A 941 7.65 22.93 -0.05
CA LEU A 941 8.44 24.14 -0.16
C LEU A 941 9.91 23.86 -0.56
N ILE A 942 10.56 22.90 0.11
CA ILE A 942 11.89 22.36 -0.25
C ILE A 942 11.91 21.90 -1.72
N ARG A 943 10.90 21.13 -2.14
CA ARG A 943 10.77 20.67 -3.53
C ARG A 943 10.70 21.83 -4.52
N LYS A 944 10.05 22.94 -4.17
CA LYS A 944 9.99 24.15 -5.01
C LYS A 944 11.30 24.94 -5.00
N PHE A 945 11.99 25.04 -3.86
CA PHE A 945 13.31 25.67 -3.77
C PHE A 945 14.40 24.94 -4.58
N GLY A 946 14.30 23.62 -4.74
CA GLY A 946 15.18 22.88 -5.67
C GLY A 946 15.11 23.37 -7.12
N TYR A 947 13.99 24.00 -7.53
CA TYR A 947 13.83 24.57 -8.87
C TYR A 947 14.16 26.07 -8.96
N SER A 948 14.25 26.80 -7.84
CA SER A 948 14.58 28.25 -7.85
C SER A 948 16.09 28.53 -7.95
N GLY A 949 16.93 27.49 -7.83
CA GLY A 949 18.39 27.61 -7.99
C GLY A 949 19.13 28.15 -6.76
N PHE A 950 18.47 28.23 -5.60
CA PHE A 950 19.04 28.67 -4.32
C PHE A 950 20.30 27.87 -3.95
N ARG A 951 21.38 28.58 -3.58
CA ARG A 951 22.71 27.99 -3.28
C ARG A 951 23.16 28.17 -1.82
N GLY A 952 22.36 28.86 -1.01
CA GLY A 952 22.62 29.04 0.41
C GLY A 952 22.42 27.76 1.22
N GLY A 953 22.72 27.84 2.51
CA GLY A 953 22.58 26.75 3.46
C GLY A 953 21.15 26.60 3.98
N LEU A 954 20.63 25.37 3.99
CA LEU A 954 19.30 25.03 4.50
C LEU A 954 19.39 24.40 5.91
N ILE A 955 18.65 24.95 6.86
CA ILE A 955 18.45 24.40 8.21
C ILE A 955 16.98 24.00 8.35
N LEU A 956 16.74 22.73 8.69
CA LEU A 956 15.38 22.23 8.89
C LEU A 956 15.00 22.25 10.37
N MET A 957 13.82 22.79 10.67
CA MET A 957 13.20 22.80 11.99
C MET A 957 12.01 21.86 12.03
N SER A 958 11.72 21.26 13.20
CA SER A 958 10.45 20.57 13.44
C SER A 958 10.17 20.37 14.93
N GLY A 959 8.89 20.33 15.30
CA GLY A 959 8.42 19.79 16.59
C GLY A 959 8.28 18.25 16.60
N ALA A 960 8.32 17.60 15.42
CA ALA A 960 8.19 16.16 15.28
C ALA A 960 9.53 15.41 15.51
N GLY A 961 9.49 14.08 15.58
CA GLY A 961 10.67 13.25 15.85
C GLY A 961 11.75 13.31 14.76
N MET A 962 13.01 13.14 15.15
CA MET A 962 14.22 13.21 14.30
C MET A 962 14.15 12.39 13.00
N GLN A 963 13.33 11.35 12.93
CA GLN A 963 13.17 10.51 11.73
C GLN A 963 12.47 11.24 10.57
N LEU A 964 11.54 12.17 10.88
CA LEU A 964 10.91 13.04 9.87
C LEU A 964 11.90 14.10 9.35
N LEU A 965 12.65 14.73 10.25
CA LEU A 965 13.73 15.67 9.90
C LEU A 965 14.79 15.03 8.99
N SER A 966 15.21 13.79 9.31
CA SER A 966 16.15 13.02 8.49
C SER A 966 15.60 12.72 7.08
N THR A 967 14.31 12.38 6.99
CA THR A 967 13.64 12.11 5.71
C THR A 967 13.54 13.36 4.84
N ALA A 968 13.08 14.49 5.40
CA ALA A 968 13.00 15.77 4.71
C ALA A 968 14.40 16.31 4.30
N SER A 969 15.41 16.11 5.15
CA SER A 969 16.81 16.43 4.84
C SER A 969 17.36 15.62 3.67
N THR A 970 16.95 14.35 3.56
CA THR A 970 17.33 13.49 2.42
C THR A 970 16.67 13.96 1.14
N LEU A 971 15.37 14.31 1.19
CA LEU A 971 14.64 14.89 0.06
C LEU A 971 15.24 16.23 -0.40
N ALA A 972 15.60 17.11 0.53
CA ALA A 972 16.28 18.38 0.23
C ALA A 972 17.62 18.16 -0.50
N GLY A 973 18.42 17.19 -0.06
CA GLY A 973 19.68 16.83 -0.72
C GLY A 973 19.47 16.25 -2.13
N LEU A 974 18.42 15.45 -2.34
CA LEU A 974 18.05 14.94 -3.68
C LEU A 974 17.59 16.07 -4.62
N HIS A 975 16.99 17.13 -4.08
CA HIS A 975 16.66 18.36 -4.80
C HIS A 975 17.84 19.34 -4.95
N GLY A 976 19.07 18.93 -4.60
CA GLY A 976 20.29 19.71 -4.82
C GLY A 976 20.56 20.83 -3.81
N LEU A 977 19.77 20.91 -2.73
CA LEU A 977 19.91 21.96 -1.71
C LEU A 977 20.98 21.61 -0.67
N ARG A 978 21.82 22.58 -0.30
CA ARG A 978 22.89 22.41 0.70
C ARG A 978 22.30 22.41 2.12
N VAL A 979 21.91 21.24 2.64
CA VAL A 979 21.47 21.13 4.04
C VAL A 979 22.66 21.31 4.99
N LEU A 980 22.64 22.35 5.82
CA LEU A 980 23.63 22.58 6.89
C LEU A 980 23.35 21.69 8.10
N GLY A 981 22.07 21.48 8.42
CA GLY A 981 21.66 20.61 9.53
C GLY A 981 20.17 20.63 9.82
N GLN A 982 19.82 19.99 10.93
CA GLN A 982 18.46 19.81 11.42
C GLN A 982 18.43 20.23 12.90
N VAL A 983 17.37 20.90 13.35
CA VAL A 983 17.18 21.31 14.75
C VAL A 983 15.76 20.99 15.19
N GLN A 984 15.60 20.42 16.39
CA GLN A 984 14.29 20.18 16.97
C GLN A 984 13.84 21.43 17.75
N LYS A 985 12.56 21.81 17.64
CA LYS A 985 11.96 22.90 18.45
C LYS A 985 11.87 22.44 19.93
N PRO A 986 12.19 23.29 20.94
CA PRO A 986 12.68 24.65 20.84
C PRO A 986 14.18 24.73 20.48
N VAL A 987 14.48 25.63 19.55
CA VAL A 987 15.84 25.87 19.02
C VAL A 987 16.70 26.59 20.06
N MET A 988 17.94 26.13 20.27
CA MET A 988 18.91 26.76 21.19
C MET A 988 20.00 27.55 20.43
N PRO A 989 20.45 28.72 20.94
CA PRO A 989 21.47 29.55 20.26
C PRO A 989 22.76 28.81 19.90
N ALA A 990 23.23 27.90 20.76
CA ALA A 990 24.43 27.11 20.51
C ALA A 990 24.28 26.13 19.33
N GLN A 991 23.07 25.61 19.07
CA GLN A 991 22.81 24.69 17.97
C GLN A 991 22.85 25.44 16.63
N ILE A 992 22.13 26.57 16.53
CA ILE A 992 22.14 27.41 15.33
C ILE A 992 23.53 27.96 15.05
N SER A 993 24.23 28.47 16.08
CA SER A 993 25.60 28.98 15.95
C SER A 993 26.55 27.93 15.34
N ALA A 994 26.51 26.69 15.82
CA ALA A 994 27.33 25.60 15.27
C ALA A 994 26.99 25.28 13.79
N LEU A 995 25.70 25.31 13.41
CA LEU A 995 25.29 25.08 12.01
C LEU A 995 25.69 26.23 11.09
N LEU A 996 25.62 27.48 11.56
CA LEU A 996 26.04 28.66 10.81
C LEU A 996 27.56 28.71 10.61
N LEU A 997 28.37 28.35 11.63
CA LEU A 997 29.82 28.20 11.48
C LEU A 997 30.19 27.16 10.41
N GLY A 998 29.35 26.13 10.23
CA GLY A 998 29.45 25.13 9.16
C GLY A 998 29.30 25.67 7.73
N LEU A 999 28.96 26.95 7.54
CA LEU A 999 28.99 27.60 6.22
C LEU A 999 30.40 27.59 5.60
N GLY A 1000 31.46 27.67 6.41
CA GLY A 1000 32.84 27.84 5.95
C GLY A 1000 33.76 26.61 5.95
N GLU A 1001 33.48 25.55 6.73
CA GLU A 1001 34.46 24.48 7.02
C GLU A 1001 34.38 23.21 6.15
N VAL A 1002 33.62 23.18 5.06
CA VAL A 1002 33.70 22.07 4.09
C VAL A 1002 34.79 22.38 3.06
N PRO A 1003 35.83 21.54 2.89
CA PRO A 1003 36.92 21.84 1.98
C PRO A 1003 36.43 21.97 0.55
N VAL A 1004 36.98 22.96 -0.17
CA VAL A 1004 36.73 23.22 -1.59
C VAL A 1004 37.28 22.05 -2.43
N HIS A 1005 36.54 20.96 -2.49
CA HIS A 1005 36.55 20.12 -3.67
C HIS A 1005 35.92 20.91 -4.80
N GLN A 1006 36.66 21.02 -5.90
CA GLN A 1006 36.26 21.70 -7.12
C GLN A 1006 35.08 20.98 -7.76
N GLN A 1007 33.87 21.19 -7.24
CA GLN A 1007 32.70 21.29 -8.10
C GLN A 1007 32.88 22.57 -8.90
N ALA A 1008 33.66 22.44 -9.99
CA ALA A 1008 33.62 23.40 -11.08
C ALA A 1008 32.16 23.68 -11.40
N THR A 1009 31.81 24.94 -11.61
CA THR A 1009 30.46 25.34 -12.00
C THR A 1009 30.15 24.72 -13.35
N ILE A 1010 29.60 23.51 -13.35
CA ILE A 1010 28.89 22.97 -14.49
C ILE A 1010 27.61 23.78 -14.57
N VAL A 1011 27.71 24.92 -15.23
CA VAL A 1011 26.62 25.38 -16.10
C VAL A 1011 26.29 24.15 -16.93
N GLN A 1012 25.20 23.45 -16.60
CA GLN A 1012 24.76 22.34 -17.43
C GLN A 1012 24.51 22.98 -18.79
N PRO A 1013 25.23 22.57 -19.85
CA PRO A 1013 25.08 23.21 -21.14
C PRO A 1013 23.64 22.97 -21.56
N GLU A 1014 22.86 24.05 -21.67
CA GLU A 1014 21.47 23.94 -22.07
C GLU A 1014 21.45 23.54 -23.55
N VAL A 1015 21.36 22.23 -23.77
CA VAL A 1015 21.47 21.66 -25.10
C VAL A 1015 20.25 22.07 -25.89
N SER A 1016 20.45 22.86 -26.95
CA SER A 1016 19.37 23.27 -27.84
C SER A 1016 18.80 22.10 -28.65
N ALA A 1017 17.56 22.26 -29.13
CA ALA A 1017 16.93 21.26 -30.00
C ALA A 1017 17.74 20.97 -31.28
N GLU A 1018 18.44 21.99 -31.78
CA GLU A 1018 19.32 21.89 -32.95
C GLU A 1018 20.56 21.06 -32.64
N ALA A 1019 21.20 21.25 -31.47
CA ALA A 1019 22.38 20.49 -31.09
C ALA A 1019 22.11 18.98 -30.99
N ILE A 1020 20.92 18.56 -30.50
CA ILE A 1020 20.51 17.15 -30.47
C ILE A 1020 20.34 16.61 -31.90
N ARG A 1021 19.63 17.33 -32.78
CA ARG A 1021 19.48 16.92 -34.20
C ARG A 1021 20.82 16.83 -34.92
N ASP A 1022 21.73 17.77 -34.66
CA ASP A 1022 23.10 17.75 -35.18
C ASP A 1022 23.87 16.52 -34.66
N GLY A 1023 23.81 16.22 -33.36
CA GLY A 1023 24.46 15.04 -32.77
C GLY A 1023 23.90 13.72 -33.32
N MET A 1024 22.58 13.66 -33.57
CA MET A 1024 21.91 12.52 -34.22
C MET A 1024 22.43 12.31 -35.64
N ALA A 1025 22.51 13.38 -36.44
CA ALA A 1025 23.03 13.37 -37.81
C ALA A 1025 24.53 13.01 -37.87
N LYS A 1026 25.33 13.54 -36.92
CA LYS A 1026 26.78 13.28 -36.79
C LYS A 1026 27.09 11.91 -36.16
N LYS A 1027 26.08 11.17 -35.68
CA LYS A 1027 26.20 9.86 -34.99
C LYS A 1027 27.04 9.93 -33.71
N GLU A 1028 26.86 11.01 -32.95
CA GLU A 1028 27.53 11.25 -31.67
C GLU A 1028 26.85 10.50 -30.50
N PHE A 1029 25.63 10.01 -30.71
CA PHE A 1029 24.93 9.13 -29.78
C PHE A 1029 25.44 7.69 -29.90
N SER A 1030 25.73 7.10 -28.75
CA SER A 1030 26.28 5.75 -28.58
C SER A 1030 25.53 5.02 -27.47
N VAL A 1031 25.60 3.68 -27.48
CA VAL A 1031 25.00 2.81 -26.46
C VAL A 1031 26.12 2.09 -25.74
N TYR A 1032 26.11 2.22 -24.41
CA TYR A 1032 26.96 1.46 -23.51
C TYR A 1032 26.12 0.34 -22.89
N PHE A 1033 26.71 -0.84 -22.72
CA PHE A 1033 26.05 -1.99 -22.11
C PHE A 1033 26.55 -2.18 -20.68
N GLN A 1034 25.62 -2.30 -19.72
CA GLN A 1034 25.94 -2.73 -18.36
C GLN A 1034 25.52 -4.19 -18.15
N PRO A 1035 26.41 -5.10 -17.73
CA PRO A 1035 26.05 -6.50 -17.47
C PRO A 1035 25.03 -6.69 -16.34
N LYS A 1036 23.97 -7.45 -16.64
CA LYS A 1036 23.10 -8.12 -15.67
C LYS A 1036 23.62 -9.54 -15.47
N VAL A 1037 23.87 -9.94 -14.21
CA VAL A 1037 24.32 -11.30 -13.86
C VAL A 1037 23.34 -12.00 -12.94
N ASP A 1038 23.24 -13.32 -13.04
CA ASP A 1038 22.52 -14.16 -12.08
C ASP A 1038 23.07 -13.93 -10.67
N ALA A 1039 22.20 -13.62 -9.73
CA ALA A 1039 22.58 -13.13 -8.40
C ALA A 1039 23.45 -14.14 -7.65
N VAL A 1040 23.24 -15.45 -7.83
CA VAL A 1040 23.91 -16.52 -7.08
C VAL A 1040 25.23 -16.93 -7.73
N SER A 1041 25.19 -17.27 -9.01
CA SER A 1041 26.31 -17.80 -9.80
C SER A 1041 27.20 -16.73 -10.43
N LEU A 1042 26.74 -15.47 -10.47
CA LEU A 1042 27.40 -14.32 -11.12
C LEU A 1042 27.65 -14.51 -12.63
N LYS A 1043 26.94 -15.46 -13.26
CA LYS A 1043 27.02 -15.65 -14.71
C LYS A 1043 26.25 -14.55 -15.44
N PRO A 1044 26.78 -13.99 -16.54
CA PRO A 1044 26.05 -13.05 -17.39
C PRO A 1044 24.77 -13.67 -17.93
N VAL A 1045 23.64 -12.96 -17.76
CA VAL A 1045 22.30 -13.36 -18.24
C VAL A 1045 21.69 -12.32 -19.19
N GLY A 1046 22.10 -11.07 -19.07
CA GLY A 1046 21.64 -9.97 -19.91
C GLY A 1046 22.54 -8.75 -19.84
N VAL A 1047 22.14 -7.70 -20.54
CA VAL A 1047 22.76 -6.37 -20.49
C VAL A 1047 21.69 -5.29 -20.58
N GLU A 1048 21.90 -4.17 -19.90
CA GLU A 1048 21.10 -2.96 -20.09
C GLU A 1048 21.80 -2.00 -21.06
N ALA A 1049 21.05 -1.49 -22.04
CA ALA A 1049 21.47 -0.50 -23.01
C ALA A 1049 21.28 0.93 -22.46
N LEU A 1050 22.40 1.59 -22.16
CA LEU A 1050 22.47 2.93 -21.57
C LEU A 1050 22.96 3.94 -22.62
N ALA A 1051 22.13 4.94 -22.90
CA ALA A 1051 22.45 6.00 -23.85
C ALA A 1051 23.63 6.87 -23.36
N ARG A 1052 24.56 7.22 -24.26
CA ARG A 1052 25.65 8.17 -24.02
C ARG A 1052 25.85 9.03 -25.27
N TRP A 1053 25.86 10.34 -25.10
CA TRP A 1053 26.23 11.25 -26.17
C TRP A 1053 27.66 11.70 -25.97
N ARG A 1054 28.52 11.42 -26.95
CA ARG A 1054 29.92 11.84 -26.95
C ARG A 1054 30.18 12.80 -28.10
N LEU A 1055 30.49 14.05 -27.78
CA LEU A 1055 30.85 15.07 -28.75
C LEU A 1055 32.17 14.71 -29.45
N GLN A 1056 32.46 15.35 -30.58
CA GLN A 1056 33.65 15.04 -31.39
C GLN A 1056 34.99 15.35 -30.69
N ASP A 1057 34.96 16.23 -29.69
CA ASP A 1057 36.11 16.53 -28.82
C ASP A 1057 36.37 15.44 -27.75
N GLY A 1058 35.50 14.44 -27.65
CA GLY A 1058 35.58 13.34 -26.68
C GLY A 1058 34.83 13.59 -25.36
N SER A 1059 34.27 14.78 -25.15
CA SER A 1059 33.44 15.07 -23.98
C SER A 1059 32.11 14.30 -24.01
N ILE A 1060 31.57 13.97 -22.83
CA ILE A 1060 30.33 13.20 -22.69
C ILE A 1060 29.25 14.09 -22.09
N VAL A 1061 28.13 14.24 -22.79
CA VAL A 1061 26.94 14.92 -22.25
C VAL A 1061 26.16 13.93 -21.37
N PRO A 1062 25.84 14.26 -20.11
CA PRO A 1062 25.08 13.37 -19.23
C PRO A 1062 23.66 13.09 -19.77
N PRO A 1063 23.13 11.86 -19.64
CA PRO A 1063 21.76 11.52 -20.05
C PRO A 1063 20.69 12.43 -19.46
N SER A 1064 20.80 12.80 -18.18
CA SER A 1064 19.88 13.72 -17.51
C SER A 1064 19.80 15.10 -18.16
N VAL A 1065 20.83 15.55 -18.87
CA VAL A 1065 20.84 16.84 -19.57
C VAL A 1065 20.16 16.72 -20.93
N PHE A 1066 20.56 15.73 -21.74
CA PHE A 1066 20.04 15.63 -23.12
C PHE A 1066 18.67 14.95 -23.24
N ILE A 1067 18.33 14.02 -22.34
CA ILE A 1067 17.00 13.38 -22.33
C ILE A 1067 15.95 14.41 -21.89
N THR A 1068 16.18 15.12 -20.78
CA THR A 1068 15.28 16.19 -20.31
C THR A 1068 15.12 17.31 -21.35
N SER A 1069 16.18 17.67 -22.08
CA SER A 1069 16.06 18.61 -23.20
C SER A 1069 15.26 18.03 -24.37
N ALA A 1070 15.49 16.76 -24.74
CA ALA A 1070 14.71 16.10 -25.79
C ALA A 1070 13.23 15.97 -25.42
N GLU A 1071 12.88 15.72 -24.15
CA GLU A 1071 11.50 15.68 -23.64
C GLU A 1071 10.83 17.05 -23.77
N ARG A 1072 11.47 18.11 -23.25
CA ARG A 1072 10.95 19.49 -23.34
C ARG A 1072 10.77 19.98 -24.78
N ASN A 1073 11.59 19.51 -25.71
CA ASN A 1073 11.58 19.91 -27.11
C ASN A 1073 10.84 18.92 -28.04
N GLY A 1074 10.21 17.87 -27.50
CA GLY A 1074 9.40 16.92 -28.27
C GLY A 1074 10.17 16.01 -29.24
N MET A 1075 11.48 15.77 -29.01
CA MET A 1075 12.36 15.00 -29.91
C MET A 1075 12.68 13.58 -29.39
N ILE A 1076 12.04 13.17 -28.30
CA ILE A 1076 12.17 11.82 -27.75
C ILE A 1076 11.79 10.71 -28.73
N PRO A 1077 10.74 10.83 -29.56
CA PRO A 1077 10.39 9.77 -30.51
C PRO A 1077 11.53 9.44 -31.49
N GLU A 1078 12.14 10.46 -32.12
CA GLU A 1078 13.25 10.25 -33.06
C GLU A 1078 14.53 9.77 -32.37
N LEU A 1079 14.87 10.35 -31.21
CA LEU A 1079 16.05 9.97 -30.43
C LEU A 1079 15.94 8.52 -29.94
N SER A 1080 14.78 8.12 -29.42
CA SER A 1080 14.51 6.76 -28.95
C SER A 1080 14.63 5.76 -30.09
N ARG A 1081 14.05 6.04 -31.26
CA ARG A 1081 14.17 5.18 -32.45
C ARG A 1081 15.62 4.98 -32.88
N GLN A 1082 16.44 6.03 -32.84
CA GLN A 1082 17.88 5.91 -33.15
C GLN A 1082 18.62 5.07 -32.10
N LEU A 1083 18.39 5.30 -30.80
CA LEU A 1083 19.05 4.57 -29.72
C LEU A 1083 18.66 3.08 -29.69
N ILE A 1084 17.37 2.76 -29.87
CA ILE A 1084 16.86 1.39 -30.02
C ILE A 1084 17.56 0.69 -31.19
N SER A 1085 17.66 1.36 -32.34
CA SER A 1085 18.33 0.80 -33.53
C SER A 1085 19.81 0.48 -33.29
N ILE A 1086 20.52 1.32 -32.53
CA ILE A 1086 21.92 1.10 -32.16
C ILE A 1086 22.01 -0.07 -31.16
N ALA A 1087 21.19 -0.06 -30.11
CA ALA A 1087 21.18 -1.08 -29.06
C ALA A 1087 20.91 -2.49 -29.61
N LEU A 1088 19.88 -2.64 -30.46
CA LEU A 1088 19.52 -3.93 -31.06
C LEU A 1088 20.59 -4.43 -32.05
N LYS A 1089 21.24 -3.52 -32.79
CA LYS A 1089 22.30 -3.87 -33.75
C LYS A 1089 23.56 -4.38 -33.06
N GLU A 1090 23.98 -3.73 -31.96
CA GLU A 1090 25.11 -4.22 -31.15
C GLU A 1090 24.71 -5.44 -30.30
N GLY A 1091 23.46 -5.56 -29.85
CA GLY A 1091 22.92 -6.78 -29.25
C GLY A 1091 23.03 -8.01 -30.18
N ALA A 1092 22.59 -7.86 -31.44
CA ALA A 1092 22.78 -8.87 -32.48
C ALA A 1092 24.25 -9.11 -32.85
N ARG A 1093 25.18 -8.20 -32.49
CA ARG A 1093 26.63 -8.42 -32.59
C ARG A 1093 27.15 -9.29 -31.44
N LEU A 1094 26.67 -9.10 -30.22
CA LEU A 1094 26.96 -9.97 -29.06
C LEU A 1094 26.50 -11.41 -29.31
N HIS A 1095 25.27 -11.58 -29.82
CA HIS A 1095 24.74 -12.89 -30.21
C HIS A 1095 25.63 -13.60 -31.24
N ARG A 1096 26.04 -12.89 -32.31
CA ARG A 1096 26.97 -13.42 -33.33
C ARG A 1096 28.39 -13.68 -32.80
N ALA A 1097 28.79 -13.02 -31.71
CA ALA A 1097 30.05 -13.30 -31.01
C ALA A 1097 29.97 -14.55 -30.09
N GLY A 1098 28.81 -15.21 -30.02
CA GLY A 1098 28.59 -16.42 -29.21
C GLY A 1098 27.99 -16.15 -27.82
N TYR A 1099 27.52 -14.92 -27.56
CA TYR A 1099 26.93 -14.52 -26.28
C TYR A 1099 25.46 -14.13 -26.46
N PRO A 1100 24.51 -15.11 -26.41
CA PRO A 1100 23.08 -14.87 -26.53
C PRO A 1100 22.51 -14.28 -25.23
N LEU A 1101 22.87 -13.04 -24.94
CA LEU A 1101 22.40 -12.30 -23.76
C LEU A 1101 21.09 -11.58 -24.08
N LYS A 1102 20.22 -11.44 -23.07
CA LYS A 1102 19.05 -10.56 -23.17
C LYS A 1102 19.49 -9.10 -23.23
N ILE A 1103 18.86 -8.31 -24.09
CA ILE A 1103 19.14 -6.88 -24.29
C ILE A 1103 17.97 -6.07 -23.74
N ALA A 1104 18.19 -5.42 -22.61
CA ALA A 1104 17.25 -4.46 -22.03
C ALA A 1104 17.47 -3.07 -22.64
N VAL A 1105 16.39 -2.40 -23.05
CA VAL A 1105 16.42 -1.08 -23.68
C VAL A 1105 15.39 -0.15 -23.04
N ASN A 1106 15.86 1.00 -22.56
CA ASN A 1106 15.04 2.03 -21.93
C ASN A 1106 14.10 2.74 -22.92
N LEU A 1107 12.85 2.95 -22.52
CA LEU A 1107 11.83 3.76 -23.21
C LEU A 1107 11.39 4.92 -22.29
N SER A 1108 11.32 6.15 -22.83
CA SER A 1108 10.73 7.28 -22.08
C SER A 1108 9.20 7.19 -22.07
N GLY A 1109 8.60 7.51 -20.92
CA GLY A 1109 7.14 7.53 -20.74
C GLY A 1109 6.41 8.50 -21.67
N VAL A 1110 7.10 9.57 -22.12
CA VAL A 1110 6.56 10.56 -23.07
C VAL A 1110 6.38 9.96 -24.48
N GLY A 1111 6.96 8.80 -24.78
CA GLY A 1111 6.79 8.09 -26.05
C GLY A 1111 5.84 6.88 -26.00
N LEU A 1112 5.11 6.69 -24.90
CA LEU A 1112 4.18 5.56 -24.73
C LEU A 1112 2.77 5.80 -25.32
N ASP A 1113 2.58 6.91 -26.04
CA ASP A 1113 1.41 7.22 -26.87
C ASP A 1113 1.62 6.90 -28.37
N ASP A 1114 2.87 6.67 -28.81
CA ASP A 1114 3.21 6.34 -30.19
C ASP A 1114 2.76 4.91 -30.55
N LEU A 1115 1.54 4.81 -31.10
CA LEU A 1115 0.95 3.57 -31.60
C LEU A 1115 1.74 2.85 -32.70
N SER A 1116 2.79 3.47 -33.27
CA SER A 1116 3.67 2.87 -34.28
C SER A 1116 5.01 2.38 -33.71
N LEU A 1117 5.31 2.65 -32.44
CA LEU A 1117 6.49 2.15 -31.74
C LEU A 1117 6.54 0.60 -31.72
N PRO A 1118 5.46 -0.16 -31.44
CA PRO A 1118 5.55 -1.62 -31.35
C PRO A 1118 5.92 -2.30 -32.68
N GLU A 1119 5.41 -1.79 -33.79
CA GLU A 1119 5.76 -2.20 -35.15
C GLU A 1119 7.23 -1.89 -35.46
N PHE A 1120 7.68 -0.67 -35.16
CA PHE A 1120 9.06 -0.24 -35.37
C PHE A 1120 10.09 -1.11 -34.64
N VAL A 1121 9.86 -1.41 -33.35
CA VAL A 1121 10.78 -2.26 -32.58
C VAL A 1121 10.79 -3.68 -33.16
N LEU A 1122 9.63 -4.25 -33.49
CA LEU A 1122 9.52 -5.59 -34.08
C LEU A 1122 10.27 -5.72 -35.40
N ASP A 1123 10.11 -4.75 -36.31
CA ASP A 1123 10.75 -4.78 -37.62
C ASP A 1123 12.27 -4.54 -37.50
N THR A 1124 12.70 -3.70 -36.56
CA THR A 1124 14.13 -3.51 -36.25
C THR A 1124 14.76 -4.81 -35.72
N VAL A 1125 14.10 -5.52 -34.79
CA VAL A 1125 14.57 -6.82 -34.26
C VAL A 1125 14.68 -7.87 -35.37
N LYS A 1126 13.65 -7.99 -36.22
CA LYS A 1126 13.67 -8.90 -37.38
C LYS A 1126 14.81 -8.56 -38.35
N GLN A 1127 15.05 -7.28 -38.61
CA GLN A 1127 16.10 -6.82 -39.52
C GLN A 1127 17.52 -7.17 -39.02
N VAL A 1128 17.76 -7.12 -37.71
CA VAL A 1128 19.06 -7.51 -37.12
C VAL A 1128 19.20 -9.02 -36.88
N GLY A 1129 18.11 -9.78 -36.98
CA GLY A 1129 18.11 -11.24 -36.88
C GLY A 1129 18.22 -11.78 -35.45
N MET A 1130 17.72 -11.05 -34.46
CA MET A 1130 17.74 -11.43 -33.04
C MET A 1130 16.36 -11.99 -32.60
N PRO A 1131 16.28 -12.94 -31.65
CA PRO A 1131 14.99 -13.40 -31.13
C PRO A 1131 14.25 -12.30 -30.36
N VAL A 1132 12.93 -12.16 -30.58
CA VAL A 1132 12.13 -11.11 -29.94
C VAL A 1132 12.07 -11.27 -28.42
N GLY A 1133 12.04 -12.51 -27.92
CA GLY A 1133 12.03 -12.81 -26.48
C GLY A 1133 13.34 -12.47 -25.74
N ASP A 1134 14.42 -12.20 -26.46
CA ASP A 1134 15.69 -11.73 -25.88
C ASP A 1134 15.74 -10.21 -25.76
N VAL A 1135 14.72 -9.47 -26.21
CA VAL A 1135 14.61 -8.02 -26.04
C VAL A 1135 13.65 -7.70 -24.90
N ILE A 1136 14.15 -6.96 -23.91
CA ILE A 1136 13.39 -6.42 -22.79
C ILE A 1136 13.26 -4.91 -23.02
N LEU A 1137 12.07 -4.36 -22.85
CA LEU A 1137 11.84 -2.91 -22.91
C LEU A 1137 11.55 -2.41 -21.49
N GLU A 1138 12.32 -1.43 -21.03
CA GLU A 1138 12.28 -0.91 -19.67
C GLU A 1138 11.54 0.44 -19.65
N VAL A 1139 10.62 0.61 -18.70
CA VAL A 1139 9.84 1.85 -18.51
C VAL A 1139 9.81 2.21 -17.03
N THR A 1140 9.92 3.50 -16.69
CA THR A 1140 9.85 3.97 -15.31
C THR A 1140 8.41 3.96 -14.79
N GLU A 1141 8.23 3.71 -13.49
CA GLU A 1141 6.91 3.72 -12.83
C GLU A 1141 6.12 5.01 -13.15
N THR A 1142 6.77 6.17 -13.02
CA THR A 1142 6.15 7.49 -13.28
C THR A 1142 5.82 7.69 -14.76
N GLY A 1143 6.65 7.17 -15.67
CA GLY A 1143 6.44 7.27 -17.12
C GLY A 1143 5.24 6.48 -17.64
N VAL A 1144 4.83 5.43 -16.92
CA VAL A 1144 3.61 4.66 -17.22
C VAL A 1144 2.35 5.33 -16.61
N MET A 1145 2.52 6.06 -15.51
CA MET A 1145 1.40 6.69 -14.79
C MET A 1145 0.97 8.05 -15.35
N SER A 1146 1.73 8.67 -16.25
CA SER A 1146 1.37 9.95 -16.89
C SER A 1146 0.15 9.83 -17.81
N ASP A 1147 0.08 8.77 -18.63
CA ASP A 1147 -1.14 8.31 -19.32
C ASP A 1147 -1.19 6.79 -19.35
N VAL A 1148 -1.82 6.23 -18.30
CA VAL A 1148 -2.00 4.78 -18.13
C VAL A 1148 -2.77 4.15 -19.29
N THR A 1149 -3.65 4.89 -19.98
CA THR A 1149 -4.49 4.32 -21.04
C THR A 1149 -3.71 4.16 -22.34
N ALA A 1150 -2.96 5.19 -22.74
CA ALA A 1150 -2.07 5.14 -23.88
C ALA A 1150 -0.95 4.11 -23.66
N ALA A 1151 -0.29 4.17 -22.49
CA ALA A 1151 0.77 3.23 -22.13
C ALA A 1151 0.28 1.77 -22.12
N LEU A 1152 -0.92 1.49 -21.61
CA LEU A 1152 -1.48 0.13 -21.64
C LEU A 1152 -1.66 -0.43 -23.05
N ASP A 1153 -2.07 0.37 -24.03
CA ASP A 1153 -2.23 -0.10 -25.42
C ASP A 1153 -0.85 -0.44 -26.03
N VAL A 1154 0.11 0.48 -25.96
CA VAL A 1154 1.47 0.28 -26.49
C VAL A 1154 2.18 -0.90 -25.81
N LEU A 1155 2.16 -0.98 -24.48
CA LEU A 1155 2.79 -2.06 -23.72
C LEU A 1155 2.11 -3.42 -23.96
N THR A 1156 0.78 -3.47 -24.09
CA THR A 1156 0.07 -4.71 -24.42
C THR A 1156 0.43 -5.20 -25.82
N ARG A 1157 0.50 -4.30 -26.83
CA ARG A 1157 0.96 -4.65 -28.18
C ARG A 1157 2.38 -5.17 -28.20
N LEU A 1158 3.30 -4.59 -27.42
CA LEU A 1158 4.66 -5.08 -27.28
C LEU A 1158 4.69 -6.50 -26.69
N ARG A 1159 3.91 -6.79 -25.64
CA ARG A 1159 3.83 -8.13 -25.07
C ARG A 1159 3.21 -9.16 -26.01
N LEU A 1160 2.16 -8.81 -26.75
CA LEU A 1160 1.57 -9.67 -27.78
C LEU A 1160 2.54 -10.00 -28.92
N LYS A 1161 3.51 -9.12 -29.20
CA LYS A 1161 4.60 -9.35 -30.17
C LYS A 1161 5.74 -10.22 -29.60
N GLY A 1162 5.73 -10.54 -28.30
CA GLY A 1162 6.69 -11.43 -27.64
C GLY A 1162 7.85 -10.73 -26.91
N PHE A 1163 7.86 -9.40 -26.82
CA PHE A 1163 8.89 -8.66 -26.07
C PHE A 1163 8.81 -8.92 -24.56
N GLY A 1164 9.93 -8.87 -23.86
CA GLY A 1164 9.94 -8.68 -22.40
C GLY A 1164 9.60 -7.24 -22.04
N LEU A 1165 8.94 -7.04 -20.89
CA LEU A 1165 8.75 -5.70 -20.29
C LEU A 1165 9.32 -5.69 -18.88
N SER A 1166 10.08 -4.64 -18.57
CA SER A 1166 10.62 -4.36 -17.24
C SER A 1166 10.06 -3.05 -16.72
N ILE A 1167 9.73 -2.98 -15.43
CA ILE A 1167 9.41 -1.72 -14.74
C ILE A 1167 10.57 -1.29 -13.86
N ASP A 1168 10.94 -0.02 -14.00
CA ASP A 1168 12.06 0.62 -13.31
C ASP A 1168 11.59 1.70 -12.31
N ASP A 1169 12.48 2.11 -11.40
CA ASP A 1169 12.22 3.07 -10.32
C ASP A 1169 11.06 2.69 -9.38
N PHE A 1170 10.76 1.39 -9.24
CA PHE A 1170 9.60 0.92 -8.48
C PHE A 1170 9.70 1.24 -6.98
N GLY A 1171 8.65 1.88 -6.46
CA GLY A 1171 8.55 2.30 -5.06
C GLY A 1171 8.99 3.75 -4.81
N ILE A 1172 9.29 4.51 -5.88
CA ILE A 1172 9.49 5.96 -5.82
C ILE A 1172 8.16 6.71 -6.03
N GLY A 1173 7.15 6.07 -6.64
CA GLY A 1173 5.81 6.63 -6.85
C GLY A 1173 4.75 6.26 -5.80
N TYR A 1174 3.53 6.81 -5.99
CA TYR A 1174 2.35 6.58 -5.12
C TYR A 1174 1.38 5.50 -5.68
N SER A 1175 1.89 4.57 -6.49
CA SER A 1175 1.06 3.60 -7.22
C SER A 1175 0.39 2.56 -6.33
N SER A 1176 -0.82 2.12 -6.70
CA SER A 1176 -1.44 0.95 -6.02
C SER A 1176 -1.03 -0.35 -6.71
N PHE A 1177 -0.79 -1.40 -5.93
CA PHE A 1177 -0.41 -2.73 -6.45
C PHE A 1177 -1.48 -3.35 -7.38
N GLU A 1178 -2.72 -2.89 -7.27
CA GLU A 1178 -3.82 -3.26 -8.18
C GLU A 1178 -3.59 -2.76 -9.61
N GLN A 1179 -2.92 -1.62 -9.78
CA GLN A 1179 -2.63 -1.05 -11.10
C GLN A 1179 -1.54 -1.85 -11.82
N LEU A 1180 -0.45 -2.24 -11.13
CA LEU A 1180 0.60 -3.08 -11.73
C LEU A 1180 0.08 -4.45 -12.17
N GLY A 1181 -0.84 -5.07 -11.42
CA GLY A 1181 -1.45 -6.35 -11.79
C GLY A 1181 -2.24 -6.33 -13.10
N ARG A 1182 -2.53 -5.14 -13.65
CA ARG A 1182 -3.19 -4.96 -14.95
C ARG A 1182 -2.21 -4.78 -16.11
N ILE A 1183 -0.93 -4.53 -15.83
CA ILE A 1183 0.10 -4.29 -16.84
C ILE A 1183 0.95 -5.55 -17.03
N PRO A 1184 1.12 -6.07 -18.26
CA PRO A 1184 1.75 -7.36 -18.52
C PRO A 1184 3.29 -7.37 -18.41
N PHE A 1185 3.85 -6.83 -17.31
CA PHE A 1185 5.29 -6.87 -17.01
C PHE A 1185 5.83 -8.30 -16.86
N THR A 1186 7.15 -8.44 -17.02
CA THR A 1186 7.89 -9.69 -16.82
C THR A 1186 9.04 -9.57 -15.83
N GLU A 1187 9.58 -8.36 -15.65
CA GLU A 1187 10.74 -8.08 -14.82
C GLU A 1187 10.44 -6.85 -13.93
N LEU A 1188 10.93 -6.88 -12.70
CA LEU A 1188 10.89 -5.79 -11.72
C LEU A 1188 12.32 -5.39 -11.36
N LYS A 1189 12.71 -4.14 -11.65
CA LYS A 1189 13.98 -3.58 -11.20
C LYS A 1189 13.78 -2.94 -9.83
N LEU A 1190 14.66 -3.27 -8.88
CA LEU A 1190 14.63 -2.78 -7.50
C LEU A 1190 15.61 -1.61 -7.39
N ASP A 1191 15.11 -0.42 -7.09
CA ASP A 1191 15.89 0.81 -7.10
C ASP A 1191 17.16 0.78 -6.21
N ARG A 1192 18.20 1.43 -6.73
CA ARG A 1192 19.52 1.59 -6.12
C ARG A 1192 19.48 2.31 -4.77
N ALA A 1193 18.56 3.24 -4.51
CA ALA A 1193 18.47 3.92 -3.23
C ALA A 1193 17.94 3.00 -2.10
N PHE A 1194 17.15 1.97 -2.42
CA PHE A 1194 16.77 0.93 -1.44
C PHE A 1194 17.87 -0.12 -1.27
N VAL A 1195 18.45 -0.62 -2.37
CA VAL A 1195 19.55 -1.60 -2.33
C VAL A 1195 20.77 -1.08 -1.57
N SER A 1196 21.12 0.20 -1.77
CA SER A 1196 22.28 0.82 -1.11
C SER A 1196 22.08 1.01 0.40
N ARG A 1197 20.88 1.43 0.84
CA ARG A 1197 20.56 1.72 2.25
C ARG A 1197 20.13 0.50 3.07
N GLY A 1198 19.58 -0.55 2.45
CA GLY A 1198 18.97 -1.70 3.15
C GLY A 1198 19.89 -2.53 4.06
N HIS A 1199 21.21 -2.27 4.08
CA HIS A 1199 22.12 -2.86 5.08
C HIS A 1199 22.15 -2.10 6.42
N GLN A 1200 21.79 -0.81 6.41
CA GLN A 1200 21.87 0.10 7.56
C GLN A 1200 20.50 0.64 7.99
N ASP A 1201 19.57 0.78 7.04
CA ASP A 1201 18.22 1.29 7.25
C ASP A 1201 17.18 0.16 7.20
N ALA A 1202 16.51 -0.05 8.33
CA ALA A 1202 15.46 -1.06 8.47
C ALA A 1202 14.21 -0.76 7.61
N ALA A 1203 13.91 0.51 7.32
CA ALA A 1203 12.78 0.88 6.46
C ALA A 1203 13.10 0.59 4.99
N ALA A 1204 14.27 1.01 4.50
CA ALA A 1204 14.73 0.66 3.15
C ALA A 1204 14.80 -0.86 2.95
N ARG A 1205 15.22 -1.60 3.98
CA ARG A 1205 15.21 -3.07 3.98
C ARG A 1205 13.80 -3.66 3.89
N ALA A 1206 12.83 -3.14 4.67
CA ALA A 1206 11.46 -3.62 4.64
C ALA A 1206 10.77 -3.36 3.29
N ILE A 1207 11.08 -2.22 2.64
CA ILE A 1207 10.60 -1.90 1.28
C ILE A 1207 11.18 -2.89 0.25
N LEU A 1208 12.48 -3.19 0.36
CA LEU A 1208 13.16 -4.17 -0.49
C LEU A 1208 12.56 -5.58 -0.31
N GLU A 1209 12.36 -6.02 0.94
CA GLU A 1209 11.71 -7.29 1.29
C GLU A 1209 10.28 -7.37 0.74
N GLY A 1210 9.47 -6.32 0.92
CA GLY A 1210 8.09 -6.25 0.40
C GLY A 1210 8.00 -6.27 -1.13
N SER A 1211 8.89 -5.55 -1.81
CA SER A 1211 8.94 -5.50 -3.28
C SER A 1211 9.33 -6.85 -3.89
N MET A 1212 10.22 -7.59 -3.23
CA MET A 1212 10.63 -8.93 -3.67
C MET A 1212 9.56 -10.00 -3.42
N ASP A 1213 8.88 -9.93 -2.27
CA ASP A 1213 7.72 -10.81 -2.00
C ASP A 1213 6.56 -10.53 -2.97
N MET A 1214 6.43 -9.29 -3.44
CA MET A 1214 5.48 -8.93 -4.49
C MET A 1214 5.82 -9.53 -5.85
N ALA A 1215 7.04 -9.33 -6.33
CA ALA A 1215 7.49 -9.91 -7.60
C ALA A 1215 7.25 -11.42 -7.64
N ARG A 1216 7.59 -12.12 -6.55
CA ARG A 1216 7.36 -13.56 -6.40
C ARG A 1216 5.88 -13.95 -6.47
N LYS A 1217 4.96 -13.15 -5.92
CA LYS A 1217 3.50 -13.38 -5.98
C LYS A 1217 2.91 -13.09 -7.37
N LEU A 1218 3.48 -12.12 -8.10
CA LEU A 1218 3.08 -11.75 -9.45
C LEU A 1218 3.77 -12.59 -10.55
N GLY A 1219 4.77 -13.40 -10.21
CA GLY A 1219 5.54 -14.20 -11.17
C GLY A 1219 6.54 -13.38 -12.00
N LEU A 1220 6.99 -12.24 -11.48
CA LEU A 1220 7.96 -11.35 -12.11
C LEU A 1220 9.40 -11.74 -11.72
N SER A 1221 10.32 -11.72 -12.68
CA SER A 1221 11.75 -11.83 -12.39
C SER A 1221 12.27 -10.57 -11.70
N THR A 1222 13.31 -10.69 -10.86
CA THR A 1222 13.82 -9.54 -10.08
C THR A 1222 15.26 -9.17 -10.44
N VAL A 1223 15.51 -7.88 -10.62
CA VAL A 1223 16.86 -7.31 -10.82
C VAL A 1223 17.14 -6.30 -9.72
N ALA A 1224 18.22 -6.48 -8.94
CA ALA A 1224 18.67 -5.47 -8.00
C ALA A 1224 19.69 -4.52 -8.63
N GLU A 1225 19.37 -3.22 -8.64
CA GLU A 1225 20.20 -2.13 -9.16
C GLU A 1225 21.29 -1.70 -8.17
N GLY A 1226 22.34 -1.06 -8.68
CA GLY A 1226 23.29 -0.32 -7.84
C GLY A 1226 24.08 -1.15 -6.82
N VAL A 1227 24.28 -2.44 -7.08
CA VAL A 1227 25.10 -3.30 -6.21
C VAL A 1227 26.58 -2.91 -6.36
N GLU A 1228 27.13 -2.25 -5.33
CA GLU A 1228 28.48 -1.71 -5.30
C GLU A 1228 29.40 -2.40 -4.28
N THR A 1229 28.81 -3.06 -3.28
CA THR A 1229 29.55 -3.73 -2.20
C THR A 1229 29.11 -5.17 -2.00
N GLN A 1230 30.02 -6.00 -1.49
CA GLN A 1230 29.73 -7.41 -1.20
C GLN A 1230 28.61 -7.58 -0.16
N ALA A 1231 28.43 -6.61 0.75
CA ALA A 1231 27.35 -6.61 1.74
C ALA A 1231 25.97 -6.42 1.08
N GLN A 1232 25.86 -5.50 0.12
CA GLN A 1232 24.63 -5.31 -0.68
C GLN A 1232 24.32 -6.57 -1.51
N LEU A 1233 25.33 -7.18 -2.13
CA LEU A 1233 25.17 -8.45 -2.86
C LEU A 1233 24.67 -9.58 -1.95
N GLN A 1234 25.22 -9.70 -0.72
CA GLN A 1234 24.75 -10.68 0.26
C GLN A 1234 23.32 -10.41 0.72
N LEU A 1235 22.94 -9.14 0.91
CA LEU A 1235 21.58 -8.75 1.27
C LEU A 1235 20.58 -9.21 0.20
N VAL A 1236 20.74 -8.78 -1.06
CA VAL A 1236 19.78 -9.11 -2.13
C VAL A 1236 19.72 -10.61 -2.43
N ARG A 1237 20.85 -11.33 -2.28
CA ARG A 1237 20.89 -12.81 -2.30
C ARG A 1237 20.06 -13.42 -1.17
N SER A 1238 20.18 -12.91 0.06
CA SER A 1238 19.46 -13.44 1.22
C SER A 1238 17.95 -13.30 1.12
N LEU A 1239 17.47 -12.30 0.38
CA LEU A 1239 16.06 -12.06 0.10
C LEU A 1239 15.53 -12.87 -1.10
N GLY A 1240 16.42 -13.52 -1.86
CA GLY A 1240 16.09 -14.37 -3.00
C GLY A 1240 15.95 -13.60 -4.33
N CYS A 1241 16.79 -12.59 -4.57
CA CYS A 1241 16.82 -11.86 -5.84
C CYS A 1241 17.44 -12.74 -6.94
N GLU A 1242 16.90 -12.64 -8.16
CA GLU A 1242 17.32 -13.49 -9.28
C GLU A 1242 18.54 -12.92 -10.03
N CYS A 1243 18.55 -11.62 -10.28
CA CYS A 1243 19.58 -10.93 -11.06
C CYS A 1243 20.12 -9.70 -10.32
N VAL A 1244 21.37 -9.33 -10.60
CA VAL A 1244 21.99 -8.11 -10.03
C VAL A 1244 22.75 -7.31 -11.10
N GLN A 1245 22.74 -5.99 -10.93
CA GLN A 1245 23.45 -5.01 -11.74
C GLN A 1245 24.12 -3.98 -10.82
N GLY A 1246 25.33 -3.54 -11.19
CA GLY A 1246 26.06 -2.53 -10.42
C GLY A 1246 27.57 -2.59 -10.60
N TYR A 1247 28.27 -1.59 -10.06
CA TYR A 1247 29.72 -1.42 -10.28
C TYR A 1247 30.58 -2.50 -9.61
N LEU A 1248 30.03 -3.29 -8.66
CA LEU A 1248 30.69 -4.50 -8.14
C LEU A 1248 30.87 -5.57 -9.23
N ILE A 1249 29.93 -5.62 -10.19
CA ILE A 1249 29.94 -6.57 -11.31
C ILE A 1249 30.73 -5.98 -12.47
N ALA A 1250 30.25 -4.85 -13.01
CA ALA A 1250 30.92 -4.08 -14.03
C ALA A 1250 30.30 -2.68 -14.18
N ARG A 1251 31.11 -1.73 -14.65
CA ARG A 1251 30.63 -0.43 -15.13
C ARG A 1251 30.04 -0.58 -16.55
N PRO A 1252 29.14 0.32 -16.99
CA PRO A 1252 28.72 0.38 -18.40
C PRO A 1252 29.93 0.52 -19.32
N MET A 1253 29.98 -0.25 -20.40
CA MET A 1253 31.11 -0.31 -21.33
C MET A 1253 30.64 -0.46 -22.78
N LEU A 1254 31.51 -0.25 -23.78
CA LEU A 1254 31.12 -0.44 -25.18
C LEU A 1254 30.99 -1.94 -25.51
N ALA A 1255 30.31 -2.27 -26.62
CA ALA A 1255 30.12 -3.66 -27.04
C ALA A 1255 31.44 -4.43 -27.23
N ASP A 1256 32.50 -3.76 -27.68
CA ASP A 1256 33.84 -4.32 -27.81
C ASP A 1256 34.48 -4.67 -26.45
N ASP A 1257 34.45 -3.72 -25.51
CA ASP A 1257 34.93 -3.92 -24.12
C ASP A 1257 34.14 -5.04 -23.42
N LEU A 1258 32.83 -5.10 -23.67
CA LEU A 1258 31.95 -6.12 -23.13
C LEU A 1258 32.30 -7.51 -23.65
N ILE A 1259 32.60 -7.67 -24.94
CA ILE A 1259 33.05 -8.96 -25.49
C ILE A 1259 34.36 -9.39 -24.83
N GLU A 1260 35.29 -8.46 -24.56
CA GLU A 1260 36.53 -8.78 -23.83
C GLU A 1260 36.24 -9.18 -22.36
N TRP A 1261 35.34 -8.47 -21.68
CA TRP A 1261 34.91 -8.79 -20.32
C TRP A 1261 34.22 -10.15 -20.24
N LEU A 1262 33.28 -10.45 -21.14
CA LEU A 1262 32.61 -11.75 -21.26
C LEU A 1262 33.61 -12.87 -21.58
N THR A 1263 34.61 -12.61 -22.43
CA THR A 1263 35.69 -13.57 -22.73
C THR A 1263 36.50 -13.90 -21.48
N LYS A 1264 36.81 -12.90 -20.63
CA LYS A 1264 37.50 -13.13 -19.35
C LYS A 1264 36.61 -13.86 -18.34
N ALA A 1265 35.34 -13.44 -18.20
CA ALA A 1265 34.37 -14.05 -17.31
C ALA A 1265 34.07 -15.53 -17.67
N SER A 1266 34.08 -15.89 -18.96
CA SER A 1266 33.89 -17.28 -19.41
C SER A 1266 35.07 -18.23 -19.11
N LYS A 1267 36.22 -17.69 -18.67
CA LYS A 1267 37.44 -18.44 -18.33
C LYS A 1267 37.71 -18.52 -16.81
N ALA A 1268 36.91 -17.82 -16.01
CA ALA A 1268 36.98 -17.80 -14.54
C ALA A 1268 35.91 -18.71 -13.93
#